data_AF-A0A970AZL0-F1
#
_entry.id   AF-A0A970AZL0-F1
#
_cell.length_a   1.000
_cell.length_b   1.000
_cell.length_c   1.000
_cell.angle_alpha   90.00
_cell.angle_beta   90.00
_cell.angle_gamma   90.00
#
_symmetry.space_group_name_H-M   'P 1'
#
loop_
_entity.id
_entity.type
_entity.pdbx_description
1 polymer ?
#
loop_
_entity_poly.entity_id
_entity_poly.type
_entity_poly.pdbx_seq_one_letter_code
_entity_poly.pdbx_strand_id
1 'polypeptide(L)'
;MVGSVSDSRKRFHGKINSNTRSTIFLCILALILAIIIGTLTARSLAKPILRLNAAAKNIAKGEWHQELEMDRTDEVGELAKSFTSMVSQLQKSFATLEHQNQELQQLDKLKDEFLANTSHELRTPLNGTIGIAESMIDGATGSLSEIQRQNLAMIVSSCRRLNDLVDNILDFSQLKTDKLQLHLQSVGLSSIVEVILAVCQPLAASKGLELINAVSGDLPLVLADENRLQQIFYNLIGNAIKFTDSGTVEVSAKIVAPESNWDAEETEASYLLAISEGLCARSDRPQSQSDFQVAVTVSDTGIGIPESSLDRIFHPFEQGDGSTIRQYGGTGLGLTLAKQFVELHGGKICVISQVGIGSRFTFTLPLSPETIHASEPTIDRSPLATTNSIQPTDRADRNILTAAVNLPQPTAIVPPIDRTALASQIPLPQPTAILPATDLTEFEAQNFKILIVDDDPINLQVLSNHLSFQNYNVIQALNGEQALSALESEQHFDLIILDIMMPRMSGYEVCAKLREKYPAYELPVVMLTAKNQVSDLIAGFQFGANDYLTKPFSKDELLTRIKSHINLSQTNHAYGRFFPDSFLEFLKKESIVDVNLGNHVSKEMAVMFSDIRSFTSLSETMTPQENFDFVNAYLREVSPKIREHRGFIVKYLGDGMMAVFPNGADDAVRGGIAKLQQVQRYNADRINDGYQPIQVGVGVHFGHMMVGIVGEAERMQGDAFRIMST
;
A
#
# COMPACT_ATOMS: atom_id res chain seq x y z
N MET A 1 -133.70 35.93 18.69
CA MET A 1 -132.42 36.65 18.45
C MET A 1 -131.14 35.91 18.88
N VAL A 2 -131.17 34.64 19.33
CA VAL A 2 -129.95 33.96 19.86
C VAL A 2 -129.27 33.02 18.83
N GLY A 3 -130.02 32.43 17.89
CA GLY A 3 -129.48 31.43 16.95
C GLY A 3 -128.51 31.98 15.89
N SER A 4 -128.78 33.15 15.30
CA SER A 4 -127.97 33.71 14.20
C SER A 4 -126.58 34.17 14.64
N VAL A 5 -126.44 34.67 15.87
CA VAL A 5 -125.14 35.09 16.42
C VAL A 5 -124.22 33.90 16.64
N SER A 6 -124.76 32.75 17.06
CA SER A 6 -124.01 31.50 17.23
C SER A 6 -123.43 30.98 15.91
N ASP A 7 -124.23 30.96 14.84
CA ASP A 7 -123.79 30.44 13.53
C ASP A 7 -122.76 31.37 12.85
N SER A 8 -122.96 32.70 12.92
CA SER A 8 -121.96 33.66 12.46
C SER A 8 -120.64 33.55 13.25
N ARG A 9 -120.70 33.34 14.57
CA ARG A 9 -119.50 33.15 15.40
C ARG A 9 -118.77 31.85 15.04
N LYS A 10 -119.50 30.75 14.79
CA LYS A 10 -118.93 29.48 14.29
C LYS A 10 -118.29 29.62 12.91
N ARG A 11 -118.94 30.28 11.95
CA ARG A 11 -118.35 30.54 10.61
C ARG A 11 -117.09 31.42 10.70
N PHE A 12 -117.08 32.42 11.57
CA PHE A 12 -115.91 33.28 11.81
C PHE A 12 -114.74 32.48 12.41
N HIS A 13 -114.98 31.67 13.44
CA HIS A 13 -113.94 30.81 14.03
C HIS A 13 -113.47 29.71 13.05
N GLY A 14 -114.36 29.16 12.23
CA GLY A 14 -113.99 28.24 11.15
C GLY A 14 -113.09 28.90 10.10
N LYS A 15 -113.35 30.16 9.74
CA LYS A 15 -112.54 30.91 8.77
C LYS A 15 -111.19 31.34 9.36
N ILE A 16 -111.14 31.69 10.64
CA ILE A 16 -109.88 31.86 11.38
C ILE A 16 -109.09 30.56 11.37
N ASN A 17 -109.66 29.43 11.81
CA ASN A 17 -108.97 28.14 11.83
C ASN A 17 -108.49 27.69 10.44
N SER A 18 -109.25 27.97 9.38
CA SER A 18 -108.82 27.72 8.00
C SER A 18 -107.60 28.57 7.64
N ASN A 19 -107.64 29.88 7.89
CA ASN A 19 -106.54 30.78 7.61
C ASN A 19 -105.30 30.43 8.43
N THR A 20 -105.44 30.14 9.72
CA THR A 20 -104.34 29.71 10.60
C THR A 20 -103.70 28.42 10.10
N ARG A 21 -104.47 27.43 9.63
CA ARG A 21 -103.92 26.20 9.02
C ARG A 21 -103.17 26.50 7.72
N SER A 22 -103.68 27.39 6.87
CA SER A 22 -102.97 27.84 5.66
C SER A 22 -101.68 28.59 5.97
N THR A 23 -101.67 29.49 6.96
CA THR A 23 -100.46 30.20 7.40
C THR A 23 -99.42 29.23 7.98
N ILE A 24 -99.81 28.30 8.84
CA ILE A 24 -98.91 27.27 9.39
C ILE A 24 -98.33 26.41 8.25
N PHE A 25 -99.15 25.99 7.29
CA PHE A 25 -98.68 25.22 6.13
C PHE A 25 -97.68 26.02 5.27
N LEU A 26 -97.94 27.30 5.01
CA LEU A 26 -97.02 28.19 4.29
C LEU A 26 -95.70 28.40 5.06
N CYS A 27 -95.74 28.56 6.37
CA CYS A 27 -94.54 28.67 7.21
C CYS A 27 -93.72 27.37 7.20
N ILE A 28 -94.37 26.20 7.26
CA ILE A 28 -93.70 24.89 7.16
C ILE A 28 -93.08 24.71 5.77
N LEU A 29 -93.80 25.05 4.70
CA LEU A 29 -93.30 24.97 3.34
C LEU A 29 -92.09 25.90 3.11
N ALA A 30 -92.16 27.13 3.63
CA ALA A 30 -91.05 28.09 3.58
C ALA A 30 -89.83 27.59 4.38
N LEU A 31 -90.04 26.98 5.55
CA LEU A 31 -88.98 26.38 6.36
C LEU A 31 -88.31 25.20 5.63
N ILE A 32 -89.10 24.30 5.03
CA ILE A 32 -88.59 23.18 4.22
C ILE A 32 -87.79 23.70 3.03
N LEU A 33 -88.31 24.71 2.32
CA LEU A 33 -87.62 25.32 1.18
C LEU A 33 -86.31 25.99 1.60
N ALA A 34 -86.29 26.71 2.73
CA ALA A 34 -85.08 27.31 3.29
C ALA A 34 -84.03 26.27 3.70
N ILE A 35 -84.44 25.13 4.27
CA ILE A 35 -83.55 24.01 4.58
C ILE A 35 -83.00 23.36 3.30
N ILE A 36 -83.83 23.18 2.27
CA ILE A 36 -83.39 22.63 0.98
C ILE A 36 -82.38 23.57 0.31
N ILE A 37 -82.68 24.87 0.20
CA ILE A 37 -81.77 25.86 -0.38
C ILE A 37 -80.48 25.95 0.45
N GLY A 38 -80.58 26.05 1.78
CA GLY A 38 -79.42 26.11 2.67
C GLY A 38 -78.51 24.88 2.55
N THR A 39 -79.09 23.68 2.49
CA THR A 39 -78.30 22.43 2.33
C THR A 39 -77.73 22.27 0.91
N LEU A 40 -78.41 22.73 -0.13
CA LEU A 40 -77.86 22.75 -1.50
C LEU A 40 -76.69 23.74 -1.61
N THR A 41 -76.85 24.97 -1.12
CA THR A 41 -75.78 25.98 -1.11
C THR A 41 -74.59 25.54 -0.26
N ALA A 42 -74.82 25.04 0.97
CA ALA A 42 -73.75 24.52 1.81
C ALA A 42 -73.00 23.35 1.16
N ARG A 43 -73.70 22.43 0.48
CA ARG A 43 -73.05 21.33 -0.29
C ARG A 43 -72.32 21.83 -1.52
N SER A 44 -72.81 22.89 -2.17
CA SER A 44 -72.16 23.53 -3.33
C SER A 44 -70.83 24.18 -2.98
N LEU A 45 -70.71 24.81 -1.80
CA LEU A 45 -69.48 25.44 -1.34
C LEU A 45 -68.52 24.47 -0.63
N ALA A 46 -69.03 23.61 0.26
CA ALA A 46 -68.16 22.79 1.11
C ALA A 46 -67.45 21.65 0.36
N LYS A 47 -68.10 21.02 -0.63
CA LYS A 47 -67.49 19.91 -1.39
C LYS A 47 -66.23 20.32 -2.18
N PRO A 48 -66.21 21.43 -2.94
CA PRO A 48 -64.99 21.96 -3.57
C PRO A 48 -63.85 22.22 -2.59
N ILE A 49 -64.12 22.92 -1.48
CA ILE A 49 -63.10 23.32 -0.51
C ILE A 49 -62.45 22.10 0.14
N LEU A 50 -63.24 21.06 0.45
CA LEU A 50 -62.72 19.78 0.95
C LEU A 50 -61.88 19.04 -0.09
N ARG A 51 -62.20 19.12 -1.39
CA ARG A 51 -61.37 18.54 -2.47
C ARG A 51 -60.05 19.29 -2.62
N LEU A 52 -60.04 20.62 -2.58
CA LEU A 52 -58.81 21.43 -2.62
C LEU A 52 -57.90 21.14 -1.41
N ASN A 53 -58.47 21.04 -0.20
CA ASN A 53 -57.73 20.66 1.01
C ASN A 53 -57.15 19.23 0.90
N ALA A 54 -57.90 18.27 0.33
CA ALA A 54 -57.39 16.93 0.07
C ALA A 54 -56.22 16.95 -0.93
N ALA A 55 -56.35 17.66 -2.06
CA ALA A 55 -55.28 17.80 -3.05
C ALA A 55 -54.02 18.44 -2.45
N ALA A 56 -54.17 19.53 -1.67
CA ALA A 56 -53.05 20.17 -0.96
C ALA A 56 -52.33 19.22 0.01
N LYS A 57 -53.08 18.38 0.74
CA LYS A 57 -52.50 17.35 1.63
C LYS A 57 -51.78 16.22 0.89
N ASN A 58 -52.21 15.89 -0.33
CA ASN A 58 -51.59 14.85 -1.15
C ASN A 58 -50.29 15.39 -1.78
N ILE A 59 -50.31 16.63 -2.29
CA ILE A 59 -49.11 17.32 -2.78
C ILE A 59 -48.06 17.48 -1.67
N ALA A 60 -48.47 17.80 -0.44
CA ALA A 60 -47.59 17.84 0.73
C ALA A 60 -46.96 16.48 1.11
N LYS A 61 -47.44 15.36 0.53
CA LYS A 61 -46.85 14.01 0.66
C LYS A 61 -46.04 13.58 -0.58
N GLY A 62 -45.91 14.44 -1.58
CA GLY A 62 -45.23 14.12 -2.85
C GLY A 62 -46.14 13.46 -3.92
N GLU A 63 -47.46 13.43 -3.73
CA GLU A 63 -48.39 12.92 -4.74
C GLU A 63 -48.77 14.02 -5.75
N TRP A 64 -47.99 14.14 -6.82
CA TRP A 64 -48.08 15.24 -7.79
C TRP A 64 -49.17 15.11 -8.85
N HIS A 65 -49.69 13.91 -9.11
CA HIS A 65 -50.61 13.63 -10.22
C HIS A 65 -52.07 13.62 -9.79
N GLN A 66 -52.65 14.79 -9.51
CA GLN A 66 -54.09 14.95 -9.21
C GLN A 66 -54.72 16.03 -10.08
N GLU A 67 -55.63 15.58 -10.96
CA GLU A 67 -56.31 16.45 -11.93
C GLU A 67 -57.51 17.14 -11.27
N LEU A 68 -57.34 18.42 -10.92
CA LEU A 68 -58.37 19.26 -10.34
C LEU A 68 -59.28 19.87 -11.42
N GLU A 69 -59.99 19.01 -12.16
CA GLU A 69 -61.05 19.47 -13.07
C GLU A 69 -62.20 20.10 -12.28
N MET A 70 -62.24 21.43 -12.27
CA MET A 70 -63.26 22.24 -11.63
C MET A 70 -63.86 23.22 -12.63
N ASP A 71 -64.83 22.73 -13.41
CA ASP A 71 -65.61 23.57 -14.34
C ASP A 71 -66.61 24.46 -13.56
N ARG A 72 -66.06 25.54 -12.98
CA ARG A 72 -66.79 26.58 -12.25
C ARG A 72 -66.27 27.97 -12.64
N THR A 73 -67.19 28.92 -12.60
CA THR A 73 -66.97 30.34 -12.96
C THR A 73 -67.14 31.29 -11.76
N ASP A 74 -67.25 30.76 -10.55
CA ASP A 74 -67.35 31.51 -9.29
C ASP A 74 -65.99 31.67 -8.59
N GLU A 75 -65.95 32.38 -7.46
CA GLU A 75 -64.74 32.67 -6.68
C GLU A 75 -64.02 31.39 -6.22
N VAL A 76 -64.78 30.31 -6.01
CA VAL A 76 -64.23 28.98 -5.67
C VAL A 76 -63.53 28.36 -6.88
N GLY A 77 -64.06 28.57 -8.10
CA GLY A 77 -63.39 28.23 -9.35
C GLY A 77 -62.13 29.06 -9.62
N GLU A 78 -62.12 30.34 -9.27
CA GLU A 78 -60.93 31.20 -9.37
C GLU A 78 -59.82 30.79 -8.39
N LEU A 79 -60.19 30.47 -7.14
CA LEU A 79 -59.28 29.90 -6.15
C LEU A 79 -58.69 28.56 -6.63
N ALA A 80 -59.52 27.67 -7.20
CA ALA A 80 -59.06 26.41 -7.76
C ALA A 80 -58.06 26.60 -8.90
N LYS A 81 -58.33 27.53 -9.83
CA LYS A 81 -57.40 27.89 -10.93
C LYS A 81 -56.07 28.44 -10.41
N SER A 82 -56.14 29.32 -9.41
CA SER A 82 -54.95 29.90 -8.77
C SER A 82 -54.11 28.84 -8.06
N PHE A 83 -54.76 27.90 -7.37
CA PHE A 83 -54.11 26.75 -6.75
C PHE A 83 -53.44 25.83 -7.79
N THR A 84 -54.16 25.43 -8.84
CA THR A 84 -53.59 24.60 -9.92
C THR A 84 -52.41 25.28 -10.62
N SER A 85 -52.46 26.61 -10.80
CA SER A 85 -51.34 27.38 -11.36
C SER A 85 -50.11 27.36 -10.43
N MET A 86 -50.31 27.57 -9.12
CA MET A 86 -49.24 27.47 -8.12
C MET A 86 -48.61 26.06 -8.10
N VAL A 87 -49.42 25.00 -8.14
CA VAL A 87 -48.94 23.61 -8.17
C VAL A 87 -48.11 23.33 -9.42
N SER A 88 -48.57 23.79 -10.59
CA SER A 88 -47.82 23.66 -11.84
C SER A 88 -46.49 24.42 -11.82
N GLN A 89 -46.45 25.64 -11.26
CA GLN A 89 -45.21 26.38 -11.05
C GLN A 89 -44.26 25.65 -10.09
N LEU A 90 -44.78 25.11 -8.99
CA LEU A 90 -44.01 24.38 -7.98
C LEU A 90 -43.39 23.10 -8.59
N GLN A 91 -44.17 22.31 -9.32
CA GLN A 91 -43.70 21.14 -10.08
C GLN A 91 -42.59 21.51 -11.07
N LYS A 92 -42.80 22.58 -11.85
CA LYS A 92 -41.79 23.06 -12.81
C LYS A 92 -40.50 23.52 -12.12
N SER A 93 -40.63 24.17 -10.96
CA SER A 93 -39.47 24.57 -10.14
C SER A 93 -38.70 23.35 -9.61
N PHE A 94 -39.40 22.34 -9.07
CA PHE A 94 -38.76 21.10 -8.61
C PHE A 94 -38.06 20.35 -9.73
N ALA A 95 -38.71 20.17 -10.88
CA ALA A 95 -38.10 19.53 -12.05
C ALA A 95 -36.87 20.31 -12.58
N THR A 96 -36.90 21.64 -12.52
CA THR A 96 -35.75 22.49 -12.89
C THR A 96 -34.60 22.33 -11.88
N LEU A 97 -34.90 22.33 -10.57
CA LEU A 97 -33.92 22.11 -9.51
C LEU A 97 -33.29 20.72 -9.57
N GLU A 98 -34.08 19.68 -9.85
CA GLU A 98 -33.61 18.30 -10.00
C GLU A 98 -32.68 18.15 -11.22
N HIS A 99 -33.07 18.71 -12.37
CA HIS A 99 -32.19 18.79 -13.55
C HIS A 99 -30.88 19.55 -13.24
N GLN A 100 -30.96 20.71 -12.60
CA GLN A 100 -29.78 21.49 -12.22
C GLN A 100 -28.87 20.73 -11.24
N ASN A 101 -29.44 19.95 -10.31
CA ASN A 101 -28.66 19.13 -9.39
C ASN A 101 -27.96 17.97 -10.12
N GLN A 102 -28.66 17.28 -11.03
CA GLN A 102 -28.08 16.23 -11.87
C GLN A 102 -26.96 16.78 -12.78
N GLU A 103 -27.17 17.93 -13.40
CA GLU A 103 -26.18 18.62 -14.24
C GLU A 103 -24.94 19.02 -13.41
N LEU A 104 -25.14 19.55 -12.20
CA LEU A 104 -24.06 19.92 -11.27
C LEU A 104 -23.29 18.68 -10.79
N GLN A 105 -23.97 17.57 -10.47
CA GLN A 105 -23.33 16.30 -10.12
C GLN A 105 -22.51 15.72 -11.29
N GLN A 106 -23.02 15.78 -12.52
CA GLN A 106 -22.28 15.37 -13.70
C GLN A 106 -21.05 16.25 -13.94
N LEU A 107 -21.18 17.56 -13.76
CA LEU A 107 -20.07 18.52 -13.94
C LEU A 107 -18.99 18.35 -12.86
N ASP A 108 -19.38 18.08 -11.61
CA ASP A 108 -18.43 17.77 -10.52
C ASP A 108 -17.71 16.43 -10.77
N LYS A 109 -18.42 15.40 -11.24
CA LYS A 109 -17.80 14.13 -11.65
C LYS A 109 -16.81 14.32 -12.82
N LEU A 110 -17.21 15.05 -13.86
CA LEU A 110 -16.34 15.34 -15.02
C LEU A 110 -15.12 16.17 -14.63
N LYS A 111 -15.27 17.11 -13.67
CA LYS A 111 -14.17 17.89 -13.10
C LYS A 111 -13.17 17.00 -12.38
N ASP A 112 -13.63 16.07 -11.55
CA ASP A 112 -12.76 15.13 -10.83
C ASP A 112 -12.04 14.17 -11.78
N GLU A 113 -12.76 13.55 -12.73
CA GLU A 113 -12.18 12.68 -13.76
C GLU A 113 -11.16 13.45 -14.61
N PHE A 114 -11.47 14.68 -15.01
CA PHE A 114 -10.54 15.55 -15.74
C PHE A 114 -9.26 15.83 -14.95
N LEU A 115 -9.36 16.15 -13.66
CA LEU A 115 -8.20 16.47 -12.82
C LEU A 115 -7.34 15.24 -12.53
N ALA A 116 -7.95 14.10 -12.18
CA ALA A 116 -7.23 12.85 -11.95
C ALA A 116 -6.50 12.39 -13.22
N ASN A 117 -7.18 12.40 -14.37
CA ASN A 117 -6.58 12.05 -15.66
C ASN A 117 -5.47 13.04 -16.03
N THR A 118 -5.72 14.36 -15.94
CA THR A 118 -4.71 15.39 -16.26
C THR A 118 -3.46 15.26 -15.38
N SER A 119 -3.62 14.95 -14.09
CA SER A 119 -2.47 14.69 -13.22
C SER A 119 -1.67 13.46 -13.64
N HIS A 120 -2.35 12.36 -13.99
CA HIS A 120 -1.70 11.15 -14.50
C HIS A 120 -0.93 11.44 -15.80
N GLU A 121 -1.60 12.05 -16.79
CA GLU A 121 -1.03 12.45 -18.08
C GLU A 121 0.13 13.46 -17.97
N LEU A 122 0.20 14.24 -16.89
CA LEU A 122 1.33 15.12 -16.59
C LEU A 122 2.46 14.42 -15.83
N ARG A 123 2.13 13.53 -14.89
CA ARG A 123 3.11 12.79 -14.06
C ARG A 123 3.93 11.81 -14.89
N THR A 124 3.29 11.08 -15.81
CA THR A 124 3.94 10.09 -16.67
C THR A 124 5.13 10.64 -17.47
N PRO A 125 5.01 11.70 -18.30
CA PRO A 125 6.15 12.27 -19.02
C PRO A 125 7.18 12.94 -18.09
N LEU A 126 6.77 13.47 -16.93
CA LEU A 126 7.70 14.02 -15.93
C LEU A 126 8.57 12.92 -15.32
N ASN A 127 7.98 11.80 -14.90
CA ASN A 127 8.70 10.64 -14.36
C ASN A 127 9.64 10.02 -15.40
N GLY A 128 9.21 9.93 -16.67
CA GLY A 128 10.07 9.55 -17.79
C GLY A 128 11.29 10.45 -17.93
N THR A 129 11.07 11.77 -17.90
CA THR A 129 12.15 12.76 -18.02
C THR A 129 13.12 12.70 -16.84
N ILE A 130 12.61 12.50 -15.61
CA ILE A 130 13.41 12.31 -14.40
C ILE A 130 14.25 11.03 -14.52
N GLY A 131 13.63 9.87 -14.78
CA GLY A 131 14.33 8.58 -14.85
C GLY A 131 15.36 8.49 -15.97
N ILE A 132 15.10 9.13 -17.12
CA ILE A 132 16.10 9.25 -18.20
C ILE A 132 17.27 10.14 -17.75
N ALA A 133 17.01 11.31 -17.16
CA ALA A 133 18.07 12.23 -16.75
C ALA A 133 18.91 11.67 -15.58
N GLU A 134 18.29 10.99 -14.62
CA GLU A 134 18.98 10.28 -13.53
C GLU A 134 19.83 9.11 -14.06
N SER A 135 19.29 8.30 -14.97
CA SER A 135 20.05 7.25 -15.67
C SER A 135 21.30 7.78 -16.38
N MET A 136 21.19 8.95 -17.03
CA MET A 136 22.35 9.62 -17.63
C MET A 136 23.35 10.10 -16.57
N ILE A 137 22.90 10.69 -15.46
CA ILE A 137 23.75 11.14 -14.33
C ILE A 137 24.53 9.98 -13.69
N ASP A 138 23.88 8.82 -13.59
CA ASP A 138 24.44 7.56 -13.09
C ASP A 138 25.42 6.89 -14.07
N GLY A 139 25.46 7.35 -15.32
CA GLY A 139 26.45 6.94 -16.33
C GLY A 139 25.98 5.90 -17.36
N ALA A 140 24.67 5.70 -17.55
CA ALA A 140 24.12 4.68 -18.47
C ALA A 140 24.53 4.94 -19.93
N THR A 141 24.77 6.21 -20.26
CA THR A 141 25.22 6.67 -21.58
C THR A 141 26.73 6.94 -21.62
N GLY A 142 27.51 6.40 -20.67
CA GLY A 142 28.94 6.64 -20.52
C GLY A 142 29.28 7.85 -19.63
N SER A 143 30.57 8.21 -19.61
CA SER A 143 31.10 9.28 -18.76
C SER A 143 30.62 10.68 -19.20
N LEU A 144 29.78 11.31 -18.39
CA LEU A 144 29.38 12.71 -18.58
C LEU A 144 30.48 13.68 -18.16
N SER A 145 30.58 14.81 -18.87
CA SER A 145 31.29 15.99 -18.37
C SER A 145 30.54 16.67 -17.22
N GLU A 146 31.26 17.44 -16.40
CA GLU A 146 30.68 18.13 -15.24
C GLU A 146 29.50 19.06 -15.62
N ILE A 147 29.63 19.77 -16.75
CA ILE A 147 28.57 20.65 -17.26
C ILE A 147 27.33 19.83 -17.68
N GLN A 148 27.50 18.65 -18.26
CA GLN A 148 26.38 17.76 -18.62
C GLN A 148 25.69 17.22 -17.37
N ARG A 149 26.47 16.77 -16.37
CA ARG A 149 25.96 16.33 -15.05
C ARG A 149 25.14 17.44 -14.39
N GLN A 150 25.66 18.66 -14.37
CA GLN A 150 25.01 19.82 -13.75
C GLN A 150 23.72 20.24 -14.50
N ASN A 151 23.74 20.21 -15.84
CA ASN A 151 22.53 20.48 -16.64
C ASN A 151 21.44 19.43 -16.45
N LEU A 152 21.81 18.14 -16.40
CA LEU A 152 20.86 17.06 -16.13
C LEU A 152 20.29 17.16 -14.71
N ALA A 153 21.11 17.50 -13.71
CA ALA A 153 20.63 17.74 -12.34
C ALA A 153 19.63 18.91 -12.28
N MET A 154 19.82 19.98 -13.05
CA MET A 154 18.84 21.06 -13.18
C MET A 154 17.53 20.60 -13.86
N ILE A 155 17.61 19.72 -14.86
CA ILE A 155 16.42 19.11 -15.49
C ILE A 155 15.65 18.26 -14.47
N VAL A 156 16.32 17.35 -13.77
CA VAL A 156 15.71 16.51 -12.70
C VAL A 156 15.05 17.39 -11.63
N SER A 157 15.75 18.40 -11.11
CA SER A 157 15.19 19.34 -10.12
C SER A 157 13.97 20.08 -10.65
N SER A 158 13.97 20.49 -11.91
CA SER A 158 12.84 21.19 -12.54
C SER A 158 11.63 20.26 -12.73
N CYS A 159 11.84 19.01 -13.16
CA CYS A 159 10.77 18.03 -13.34
C CYS A 159 10.17 17.57 -12.01
N ARG A 160 10.98 17.35 -10.97
CA ARG A 160 10.49 17.07 -9.61
C ARG A 160 9.59 18.21 -9.10
N ARG A 161 10.06 19.47 -9.22
CA ARG A 161 9.29 20.67 -8.84
C ARG A 161 7.98 20.83 -9.64
N LEU A 162 7.91 20.35 -10.88
CA LEU A 162 6.68 20.31 -11.66
C LEU A 162 5.73 19.20 -11.17
N ASN A 163 6.24 18.03 -10.82
CA ASN A 163 5.43 16.97 -10.23
C ASN A 163 4.83 17.43 -8.88
N ASP A 164 5.65 18.01 -8.01
CA ASP A 164 5.18 18.60 -6.75
C ASP A 164 4.05 19.62 -6.98
N LEU A 165 4.17 20.48 -8.00
CA LEU A 165 3.11 21.43 -8.35
C LEU A 165 1.81 20.74 -8.79
N VAL A 166 1.89 19.68 -9.59
CA VAL A 166 0.72 18.88 -10.00
C VAL A 166 0.04 18.24 -8.79
N ASP A 167 0.82 17.66 -7.87
CA ASP A 167 0.31 17.02 -6.66
C ASP A 167 -0.34 18.04 -5.71
N ASN A 168 0.27 19.21 -5.51
CA ASN A 168 -0.31 20.31 -4.73
C ASN A 168 -1.63 20.85 -5.36
N ILE A 169 -1.77 20.85 -6.70
CA ILE A 169 -3.01 21.25 -7.39
C ILE A 169 -4.11 20.20 -7.19
N LEU A 170 -3.77 18.90 -7.23
CA LEU A 170 -4.73 17.83 -6.93
C LEU A 170 -5.24 17.91 -5.50
N ASP A 171 -4.34 17.96 -4.51
CA ASP A 171 -4.70 18.08 -3.09
C ASP A 171 -5.63 19.29 -2.89
N PHE A 172 -5.29 20.45 -3.46
CA PHE A 172 -6.13 21.65 -3.38
C PHE A 172 -7.54 21.48 -3.97
N SER A 173 -7.69 20.72 -5.07
CA SER A 173 -9.01 20.48 -5.65
C SER A 173 -9.82 19.43 -4.90
N GLN A 174 -9.19 18.42 -4.29
CA GLN A 174 -9.87 17.43 -3.44
C GLN A 174 -10.33 18.03 -2.11
N LEU A 175 -9.55 18.97 -1.57
CA LEU A 175 -9.95 19.77 -0.40
C LEU A 175 -11.19 20.62 -0.71
N LYS A 176 -11.29 21.23 -1.90
CA LYS A 176 -12.44 22.06 -2.29
C LYS A 176 -13.76 21.30 -2.51
N THR A 177 -13.76 19.97 -2.46
CA THR A 177 -14.95 19.13 -2.71
C THR A 177 -15.35 18.29 -1.50
N ASP A 178 -14.75 18.52 -0.31
CA ASP A 178 -14.91 17.71 0.91
C ASP A 178 -14.61 16.20 0.70
N LYS A 179 -13.85 15.86 -0.35
CA LYS A 179 -13.52 14.45 -0.71
C LYS A 179 -12.27 13.93 -0.02
N LEU A 180 -11.47 14.80 0.59
CA LEU A 180 -10.26 14.43 1.32
C LEU A 180 -10.60 13.98 2.75
N GLN A 181 -10.49 12.67 3.00
CA GLN A 181 -10.61 12.08 4.33
C GLN A 181 -9.23 11.92 4.97
N LEU A 182 -9.12 12.24 6.26
CA LEU A 182 -7.89 12.04 7.04
C LEU A 182 -7.85 10.62 7.63
N HIS A 183 -6.68 9.97 7.57
CA HIS A 183 -6.43 8.72 8.26
C HIS A 183 -5.81 9.01 9.65
N LEU A 184 -6.66 9.42 10.58
CA LEU A 184 -6.24 9.78 11.93
C LEU A 184 -5.73 8.56 12.72
N GLN A 185 -4.53 8.67 13.28
CA GLN A 185 -3.89 7.69 14.15
C GLN A 185 -3.16 8.38 15.32
N SER A 186 -2.67 7.61 16.30
CA SER A 186 -1.88 8.13 17.42
C SER A 186 -0.44 8.38 16.98
N VAL A 187 -0.01 9.65 16.96
CA VAL A 187 1.26 10.08 16.37
C VAL A 187 2.17 10.75 17.40
N GLY A 188 3.44 10.36 17.42
CA GLY A 188 4.50 11.03 18.17
C GLY A 188 5.10 12.20 17.38
N LEU A 189 5.05 13.42 17.93
CA LEU A 189 5.54 14.61 17.23
C LEU A 189 7.07 14.65 17.09
N SER A 190 7.79 14.25 18.14
CA SER A 190 9.26 14.37 18.19
C SER A 190 9.95 13.61 17.04
N SER A 191 9.49 12.39 16.75
CA SER A 191 10.06 11.53 15.70
C SER A 191 9.78 12.06 14.29
N ILE A 192 8.59 12.59 14.03
CA ILE A 192 8.26 13.19 12.73
C ILE A 192 9.11 14.43 12.48
N VAL A 193 9.22 15.31 13.48
CA VAL A 193 10.03 16.52 13.37
C VAL A 193 11.50 16.17 13.15
N GLU A 194 12.04 15.18 13.84
CA GLU A 194 13.42 14.71 13.66
C GLU A 194 13.68 14.19 12.24
N VAL A 195 12.80 13.36 11.70
CA VAL A 195 12.90 12.85 10.30
C VAL A 195 12.87 14.00 9.30
N ILE A 196 11.98 14.98 9.46
CA ILE A 196 11.83 16.07 8.50
C ILE A 196 12.99 17.05 8.58
N LEU A 197 13.49 17.37 9.78
CA LEU A 197 14.70 18.19 9.92
C LEU A 197 15.92 17.48 9.31
N ALA A 198 16.05 16.16 9.46
CA ALA A 198 17.10 15.38 8.79
C ALA A 198 16.99 15.45 7.25
N VAL A 199 15.79 15.36 6.68
CA VAL A 199 15.54 15.53 5.23
C VAL A 199 15.83 16.95 4.76
N CYS A 200 15.54 17.96 5.58
CA CYS A 200 15.80 19.37 5.28
C CYS A 200 17.26 19.82 5.54
N GLN A 201 18.05 19.03 6.28
CA GLN A 201 19.42 19.36 6.66
C GLN A 201 20.35 19.73 5.49
N PRO A 202 20.32 19.07 4.30
CA PRO A 202 21.17 19.47 3.17
C PRO A 202 20.85 20.87 2.62
N LEU A 203 19.57 21.27 2.66
CA LEU A 203 19.13 22.60 2.24
C LEU A 203 19.59 23.66 3.23
N ALA A 204 19.43 23.40 4.54
CA ALA A 204 19.92 24.27 5.61
C ALA A 204 21.45 24.42 5.60
N ALA A 205 22.19 23.31 5.44
CA ALA A 205 23.65 23.29 5.38
C ALA A 205 24.22 24.13 4.22
N SER A 206 23.53 24.20 3.08
CA SER A 206 23.94 25.03 1.94
C SER A 206 23.94 26.55 2.25
N LYS A 207 23.14 26.97 3.24
CA LYS A 207 23.07 28.35 3.76
C LYS A 207 23.79 28.53 5.11
N GLY A 208 24.31 27.46 5.72
CA GLY A 208 24.87 27.51 7.08
C GLY A 208 23.82 27.77 8.17
N LEU A 209 22.57 27.34 7.98
CA LEU A 209 21.52 27.44 9.00
C LEU A 209 21.61 26.30 10.01
N GLU A 210 21.27 26.60 11.26
CA GLU A 210 21.10 25.61 12.33
C GLU A 210 19.64 25.16 12.40
N LEU A 211 19.40 23.84 12.39
CA LEU A 211 18.08 23.23 12.53
C LEU A 211 17.94 22.64 13.93
N ILE A 212 16.93 23.07 14.69
CA ILE A 212 16.76 22.72 16.11
C ILE A 212 15.42 21.99 16.30
N ASN A 213 15.48 20.76 16.80
CA ASN A 213 14.32 20.06 17.34
C ASN A 213 14.21 20.35 18.85
N ALA A 214 13.24 21.19 19.22
CA ALA A 214 12.90 21.54 20.60
C ALA A 214 11.54 20.94 21.03
N VAL A 215 11.07 19.89 20.33
CA VAL A 215 9.90 19.09 20.73
C VAL A 215 10.34 18.09 21.80
N SER A 216 9.69 18.10 22.97
CA SER A 216 9.99 17.12 24.02
C SER A 216 9.50 15.72 23.64
N GLY A 217 10.34 14.70 23.88
CA GLY A 217 9.98 13.29 23.71
C GLY A 217 8.91 12.79 24.70
N ASP A 218 8.71 13.50 25.82
CA ASP A 218 7.69 13.19 26.83
C ASP A 218 6.30 13.75 26.48
N LEU A 219 6.13 14.37 25.30
CA LEU A 219 4.83 14.90 24.88
C LEU A 219 3.83 13.77 24.57
N PRO A 220 2.57 13.91 25.03
CA PRO A 220 1.45 13.06 24.62
C PRO A 220 1.34 12.87 23.11
N LEU A 221 0.84 11.70 22.70
CA LEU A 221 0.54 11.42 21.30
C LEU A 221 -0.62 12.32 20.83
N VAL A 222 -0.52 12.82 19.60
CA VAL A 222 -1.59 13.59 18.94
C VAL A 222 -2.42 12.67 18.05
N LEU A 223 -3.70 13.00 17.86
CA LEU A 223 -4.56 12.31 16.91
C LEU A 223 -4.43 12.97 15.53
N ALA A 224 -3.64 12.37 14.64
CA ALA A 224 -3.31 12.98 13.35
C ALA A 224 -3.09 11.96 12.21
N ASP A 225 -3.27 12.43 10.98
CA ASP A 225 -2.80 11.77 9.77
C ASP A 225 -1.31 12.09 9.60
N GLU A 226 -0.47 11.07 9.73
CA GLU A 226 0.99 11.22 9.71
C GLU A 226 1.50 11.81 8.38
N ASN A 227 0.94 11.41 7.23
CA ASN A 227 1.39 11.88 5.93
C ASN A 227 1.04 13.36 5.74
N ARG A 228 -0.18 13.76 6.14
CA ARG A 228 -0.61 15.17 6.07
C ARG A 228 0.11 16.04 7.09
N LEU A 229 0.47 15.49 8.25
CA LEU A 229 1.30 16.16 9.25
C LEU A 229 2.75 16.35 8.75
N GLN A 230 3.35 15.35 8.10
CA GLN A 230 4.64 15.49 7.43
C GLN A 230 4.59 16.59 6.35
N GLN A 231 3.50 16.66 5.58
CA GLN A 231 3.29 17.71 4.56
C GLN A 231 3.13 19.11 5.17
N ILE A 232 2.46 19.27 6.32
CA ILE A 232 2.41 20.53 7.08
C ILE A 232 3.83 20.96 7.48
N PHE A 233 4.58 20.07 8.13
CA PHE A 233 5.93 20.35 8.59
C PHE A 233 6.89 20.69 7.45
N TYR A 234 6.91 19.92 6.37
CA TYR A 234 7.76 20.18 5.21
C TYR A 234 7.46 21.54 4.57
N ASN A 235 6.18 21.93 4.48
CA ASN A 235 5.80 23.25 3.98
C ASN A 235 6.25 24.40 4.91
N LEU A 236 6.12 24.25 6.23
CA LEU A 236 6.51 25.31 7.19
C LEU A 236 8.03 25.42 7.34
N ILE A 237 8.73 24.30 7.56
CA ILE A 237 10.20 24.24 7.71
C ILE A 237 10.89 24.60 6.39
N GLY A 238 10.36 24.13 5.25
CA GLY A 238 10.87 24.49 3.94
C GLY A 238 10.76 26.00 3.65
N ASN A 239 9.67 26.65 4.08
CA ASN A 239 9.56 28.12 4.00
C ASN A 239 10.54 28.82 4.96
N ALA A 240 10.69 28.35 6.19
CA ALA A 240 11.64 28.91 7.17
C ALA A 240 13.09 28.89 6.63
N ILE A 241 13.55 27.76 6.09
CA ILE A 241 14.88 27.62 5.46
C ILE A 241 15.01 28.51 4.22
N LYS A 242 13.96 28.59 3.40
CA LYS A 242 13.93 29.40 2.19
C LYS A 242 14.09 30.90 2.47
N PHE A 243 13.40 31.42 3.49
CA PHE A 243 13.35 32.86 3.82
C PHE A 243 14.34 33.30 4.91
N THR A 244 15.14 32.35 5.45
CA THR A 244 16.29 32.65 6.32
C THR A 244 17.58 32.48 5.53
N ASP A 245 18.44 33.50 5.50
CA ASP A 245 19.73 33.43 4.80
C ASP A 245 20.91 33.09 5.73
N SER A 246 20.78 33.38 7.03
CA SER A 246 21.70 32.97 8.09
C SER A 246 20.97 32.97 9.43
N GLY A 247 21.26 32.01 10.32
CA GLY A 247 20.64 31.91 11.65
C GLY A 247 20.00 30.54 11.91
N THR A 248 18.88 30.53 12.62
CA THR A 248 18.28 29.30 13.20
C THR A 248 16.86 29.07 12.70
N VAL A 249 16.50 27.80 12.49
CA VAL A 249 15.11 27.35 12.34
C VAL A 249 14.82 26.35 13.46
N GLU A 250 13.87 26.68 14.33
CA GLU A 250 13.50 25.89 15.51
C GLU A 250 12.07 25.35 15.37
N VAL A 251 11.86 24.08 15.75
CA VAL A 251 10.53 23.49 15.92
C VAL A 251 10.33 23.10 17.37
N SER A 252 9.34 23.69 18.04
CA SER A 252 8.98 23.41 19.44
C SER A 252 7.49 23.08 19.57
N ALA A 253 7.10 22.43 20.68
CA ALA A 253 5.69 22.09 20.93
C ALA A 253 5.34 22.15 22.42
N LYS A 254 4.13 22.60 22.74
CA LYS A 254 3.60 22.72 24.12
C LYS A 254 2.12 22.34 24.17
N ILE A 255 1.66 21.77 25.28
CA ILE A 255 0.23 21.48 25.51
C ILE A 255 -0.49 22.79 25.87
N VAL A 256 -1.65 23.06 25.26
CA VAL A 256 -2.46 24.26 25.47
C VAL A 256 -3.91 23.91 25.83
N ALA A 257 -4.54 24.76 26.64
CA ALA A 257 -5.94 24.67 27.02
C ALA A 257 -6.87 25.26 25.94
N PRO A 258 -8.19 24.95 25.95
CA PRO A 258 -9.09 25.32 24.86
C PRO A 258 -9.40 26.84 24.78
N GLU A 259 -9.28 27.54 25.90
CA GLU A 259 -9.75 28.93 26.07
C GLU A 259 -8.61 29.94 26.32
N SER A 260 -7.33 29.55 26.25
CA SER A 260 -6.22 30.50 26.36
C SER A 260 -6.12 31.36 25.10
N ASN A 261 -6.36 32.67 25.22
CA ASN A 261 -6.00 33.65 24.17
C ASN A 261 -4.51 33.49 23.84
N TRP A 262 -4.19 33.28 22.56
CA TRP A 262 -2.82 33.01 22.08
C TRP A 262 -1.85 34.21 22.17
N ASP A 263 -2.31 35.37 22.66
CA ASP A 263 -1.57 36.65 22.62
C ASP A 263 -0.87 37.02 23.94
N ALA A 264 -0.89 36.16 24.96
CA ALA A 264 -0.37 36.49 26.30
C ALA A 264 0.93 35.77 26.67
N GLU A 265 1.96 36.55 27.03
CA GLU A 265 3.12 36.08 27.80
C GLU A 265 2.68 35.64 29.20
N GLU A 266 2.41 34.34 29.40
CA GLU A 266 2.30 33.77 30.75
C GLU A 266 3.33 32.67 31.00
N THR A 267 4.05 32.81 32.11
CA THR A 267 5.25 32.05 32.43
C THR A 267 4.98 30.58 32.79
N GLU A 268 5.91 29.75 32.35
CA GLU A 268 6.07 28.29 32.56
C GLU A 268 5.82 27.79 34.00
N ALA A 269 5.97 28.68 35.00
CA ALA A 269 5.75 28.39 36.41
C ALA A 269 4.27 28.15 36.80
N SER A 270 3.30 28.79 36.14
CA SER A 270 1.87 28.67 36.51
C SER A 270 1.27 27.32 36.11
N TYR A 271 1.78 26.72 35.03
CA TYR A 271 1.21 25.50 34.44
C TYR A 271 1.66 24.23 35.16
N LEU A 272 2.94 24.15 35.57
CA LEU A 272 3.46 23.02 36.34
C LEU A 272 2.85 22.96 37.75
N LEU A 273 2.45 24.10 38.33
CA LEU A 273 1.76 24.11 39.62
C LEU A 273 0.42 23.35 39.55
N ALA A 274 -0.37 23.59 38.50
CA ALA A 274 -1.66 22.95 38.25
C ALA A 274 -1.59 21.44 37.98
N ILE A 275 -0.43 20.94 37.54
CA ILE A 275 -0.16 19.50 37.35
C ILE A 275 0.38 18.87 38.65
N SER A 276 1.07 19.65 39.49
CA SER A 276 1.68 19.18 40.74
C SER A 276 0.72 19.12 41.95
N GLU A 277 -0.30 19.98 42.01
CA GLU A 277 -1.31 19.96 43.07
C GLU A 277 -2.55 19.16 42.63
N GLY A 278 -2.61 17.89 43.06
CA GLY A 278 -3.56 16.92 42.55
C GLY A 278 -5.05 17.27 42.77
N LEU A 279 -5.75 17.65 41.69
CA LEU A 279 -7.21 17.64 41.61
C LEU A 279 -7.77 16.21 41.46
N CYS A 280 -7.50 15.36 42.44
CA CYS A 280 -8.18 14.07 42.64
C CYS A 280 -8.99 14.04 43.94
N ALA A 281 -9.67 15.16 44.29
CA ALA A 281 -10.65 15.17 45.38
C ALA A 281 -11.69 16.33 45.28
N ARG A 282 -12.96 15.97 45.03
CA ARG A 282 -14.21 16.79 45.16
C ARG A 282 -14.31 18.01 44.22
N SER A 283 -15.36 18.25 43.43
CA SER A 283 -16.77 17.84 43.51
C SER A 283 -17.53 18.25 42.24
N ASP A 284 -18.42 17.39 41.75
CA ASP A 284 -19.62 17.69 40.95
C ASP A 284 -19.53 18.59 39.71
N ARG A 285 -18.72 18.19 38.71
CA ARG A 285 -19.10 18.05 37.28
C ARG A 285 -17.90 17.60 36.44
N PRO A 286 -18.03 16.62 35.53
CA PRO A 286 -16.99 16.34 34.55
C PRO A 286 -17.08 17.33 33.39
N GLN A 287 -16.15 18.29 33.31
CA GLN A 287 -15.68 18.77 32.01
C GLN A 287 -14.74 17.69 31.47
N SER A 288 -14.95 17.24 30.24
CA SER A 288 -14.16 16.15 29.67
C SER A 288 -12.73 16.62 29.41
N GLN A 289 -11.77 15.76 29.74
CA GLN A 289 -10.32 15.97 29.53
C GLN A 289 -9.91 15.89 28.04
N SER A 290 -10.90 15.98 27.13
CA SER A 290 -10.82 15.80 25.67
C SER A 290 -10.35 17.02 24.90
N ASP A 291 -10.35 18.20 25.53
CA ASP A 291 -10.30 19.47 24.80
C ASP A 291 -8.89 20.07 24.75
N PHE A 292 -7.93 19.47 25.46
CA PHE A 292 -6.51 19.87 25.39
C PHE A 292 -5.92 19.59 24.00
N GLN A 293 -5.17 20.55 23.47
CA GLN A 293 -4.49 20.46 22.19
C GLN A 293 -2.97 20.61 22.37
N VAL A 294 -2.18 20.14 21.41
CA VAL A 294 -0.74 20.45 21.33
C VAL A 294 -0.54 21.57 20.33
N ALA A 295 -0.01 22.70 20.79
CA ALA A 295 0.44 23.79 19.94
C ALA A 295 1.88 23.54 19.50
N VAL A 296 2.08 23.37 18.20
CA VAL A 296 3.36 23.18 17.53
C VAL A 296 3.77 24.47 16.86
N THR A 297 5.03 24.88 17.04
CA THR A 297 5.58 26.16 16.63
C THR A 297 6.81 25.95 15.76
N VAL A 298 6.82 26.51 14.55
CA VAL A 298 8.00 26.61 13.69
C VAL A 298 8.46 28.08 13.69
N SER A 299 9.65 28.35 14.20
CA SER A 299 10.23 29.70 14.30
C SER A 299 11.47 29.82 13.42
N ASP A 300 11.59 30.94 12.72
CA ASP A 300 12.73 31.31 11.88
C ASP A 300 13.32 32.66 12.30
N THR A 301 14.59 32.90 11.98
CA THR A 301 15.28 34.20 12.15
C THR A 301 15.47 34.91 10.81
N GLY A 302 14.52 34.74 9.89
CA GLY A 302 14.61 35.19 8.51
C GLY A 302 14.19 36.64 8.28
N ILE A 303 13.88 36.96 7.02
CA ILE A 303 13.52 38.33 6.61
C ILE A 303 12.23 38.87 7.25
N GLY A 304 11.39 38.00 7.83
CA GLY A 304 10.07 38.33 8.35
C GLY A 304 9.05 38.71 7.26
N ILE A 305 7.80 38.86 7.67
CA ILE A 305 6.64 39.11 6.80
C ILE A 305 6.04 40.48 7.18
N PRO A 306 5.82 41.40 6.22
CA PRO A 306 5.14 42.67 6.49
C PRO A 306 3.71 42.46 7.00
N GLU A 307 3.29 43.28 7.96
CA GLU A 307 1.93 43.25 8.56
C GLU A 307 0.82 43.28 7.51
N SER A 308 0.98 44.09 6.46
CA SER A 308 0.06 44.21 5.31
C SER A 308 -0.13 42.92 4.50
N SER A 309 0.68 41.89 4.73
CA SER A 309 0.68 40.63 4.00
C SER A 309 0.24 39.44 4.86
N LEU A 310 0.16 39.56 6.19
CA LEU A 310 -0.10 38.45 7.11
C LEU A 310 -1.45 37.75 6.84
N ASP A 311 -2.50 38.52 6.52
CA ASP A 311 -3.81 37.95 6.14
C ASP A 311 -3.79 37.22 4.79
N ARG A 312 -2.84 37.56 3.91
CA ARG A 312 -2.81 37.14 2.51
C ARG A 312 -1.91 35.93 2.24
N ILE A 313 -0.94 35.62 3.11
CA ILE A 313 0.00 34.49 2.88
C ILE A 313 -0.69 33.11 2.83
N PHE A 314 -1.91 32.99 3.36
CA PHE A 314 -2.70 31.76 3.32
C PHE A 314 -3.69 31.69 2.14
N HIS A 315 -3.74 32.72 1.29
CA HIS A 315 -4.59 32.71 0.10
C HIS A 315 -3.96 31.88 -1.04
N PRO A 316 -4.76 31.13 -1.83
CA PRO A 316 -4.23 30.33 -2.94
C PRO A 316 -3.50 31.19 -3.98
N PHE A 317 -2.34 30.70 -4.41
CA PHE A 317 -1.47 31.30 -5.44
C PHE A 317 -0.84 32.65 -5.09
N GLU A 318 -0.94 33.12 -3.85
CA GLU A 318 -0.23 34.33 -3.41
C GLU A 318 1.28 34.09 -3.23
N GLN A 319 2.07 35.08 -3.66
CA GLN A 319 3.53 35.08 -3.61
C GLN A 319 4.02 36.49 -3.27
N GLY A 320 5.09 36.59 -2.49
CA GLY A 320 5.70 37.88 -2.12
C GLY A 320 6.28 38.65 -3.32
N ASP A 321 6.62 39.91 -3.09
CA ASP A 321 6.96 40.90 -4.13
C ASP A 321 7.99 40.42 -5.18
N GLY A 322 7.88 41.01 -6.37
CA GLY A 322 8.48 40.52 -7.63
C GLY A 322 10.00 40.35 -7.69
N SER A 323 10.76 40.85 -6.71
CA SER A 323 12.18 40.56 -6.54
C SER A 323 12.41 39.11 -6.09
N THR A 324 11.63 38.64 -5.12
CA THR A 324 11.72 37.29 -4.51
C THR A 324 11.34 36.16 -5.47
N ILE A 325 10.48 36.46 -6.47
CA ILE A 325 10.01 35.50 -7.49
C ILE A 325 11.18 34.93 -8.31
N ARG A 326 12.25 35.72 -8.53
CA ARG A 326 13.37 35.32 -9.40
C ARG A 326 14.43 34.43 -8.74
N GLN A 327 14.49 34.36 -7.41
CA GLN A 327 15.53 33.58 -6.71
C GLN A 327 15.03 32.25 -6.12
N TYR A 328 13.78 32.16 -5.63
CA TYR A 328 13.33 31.00 -4.83
C TYR A 328 11.90 30.52 -5.16
N GLY A 329 11.49 30.59 -6.42
CA GLY A 329 10.08 30.43 -6.85
C GLY A 329 9.29 29.28 -6.17
N GLY A 330 8.16 29.62 -5.55
CA GLY A 330 7.20 28.65 -4.97
C GLY A 330 5.98 28.43 -5.87
N THR A 331 5.06 27.56 -5.42
CA THR A 331 3.77 27.32 -6.08
C THR A 331 2.67 28.29 -5.61
N GLY A 332 2.81 28.87 -4.41
CA GLY A 332 1.78 29.66 -3.75
C GLY A 332 0.63 28.81 -3.15
N LEU A 333 0.79 27.49 -3.07
CA LEU A 333 -0.22 26.58 -2.49
C LEU A 333 0.18 25.98 -1.14
N GLY A 334 1.47 25.90 -0.81
CA GLY A 334 1.96 25.18 0.38
C GLY A 334 1.40 25.67 1.72
N LEU A 335 1.33 27.00 1.94
CA LEU A 335 0.74 27.57 3.17
C LEU A 335 -0.78 27.39 3.21
N THR A 336 -1.46 27.52 2.06
CA THR A 336 -2.90 27.24 1.91
C THR A 336 -3.22 25.80 2.29
N LEU A 337 -2.45 24.84 1.77
CA LEU A 337 -2.61 23.41 2.08
C LEU A 337 -2.30 23.11 3.54
N ALA A 338 -1.20 23.65 4.09
CA ALA A 338 -0.87 23.49 5.51
C ALA A 338 -2.01 23.98 6.42
N LYS A 339 -2.61 25.14 6.11
CA LYS A 339 -3.79 25.65 6.82
C LYS A 339 -4.99 24.71 6.71
N GLN A 340 -5.34 24.27 5.51
CA GLN A 340 -6.48 23.37 5.30
C GLN A 340 -6.29 22.01 6.00
N PHE A 341 -5.09 21.43 5.97
CA PHE A 341 -4.82 20.20 6.71
C PHE A 341 -4.94 20.40 8.22
N VAL A 342 -4.40 21.49 8.79
CA VAL A 342 -4.58 21.81 10.22
C VAL A 342 -6.06 21.97 10.58
N GLU A 343 -6.85 22.66 9.76
CA GLU A 343 -8.29 22.85 9.98
C GLU A 343 -9.06 21.52 9.90
N LEU A 344 -8.72 20.62 8.98
CA LEU A 344 -9.29 19.26 8.90
C LEU A 344 -8.93 18.38 10.11
N HIS A 345 -7.78 18.61 10.75
CA HIS A 345 -7.42 17.97 12.01
C HIS A 345 -8.17 18.54 13.23
N GLY A 346 -9.05 19.53 13.05
CA GLY A 346 -9.71 20.23 14.16
C GLY A 346 -8.81 21.25 14.88
N GLY A 347 -7.68 21.59 14.28
CA GLY A 347 -6.73 22.58 14.77
C GLY A 347 -6.96 23.99 14.22
N LYS A 348 -6.12 24.92 14.64
CA LYS A 348 -6.00 26.28 14.07
C LYS A 348 -4.55 26.55 13.74
N ILE A 349 -4.28 27.45 12.79
CA ILE A 349 -2.93 27.96 12.47
C ILE A 349 -2.91 29.49 12.53
N CYS A 350 -1.85 30.07 13.09
CA CYS A 350 -1.56 31.49 13.07
C CYS A 350 -0.11 31.75 12.64
N VAL A 351 0.19 33.04 12.41
CA VAL A 351 1.55 33.52 12.18
C VAL A 351 1.78 34.78 13.01
N ILE A 352 2.96 34.89 13.60
CA ILE A 352 3.50 36.13 14.19
C ILE A 352 4.82 36.38 13.48
N SER A 353 5.04 37.58 12.94
CA SER A 353 6.26 37.87 12.18
C SER A 353 6.62 39.34 12.25
N GLN A 354 7.92 39.64 12.25
CA GLN A 354 8.43 41.00 12.23
C GLN A 354 9.59 41.11 11.22
N VAL A 355 9.47 42.08 10.33
CA VAL A 355 10.45 42.33 9.26
C VAL A 355 11.84 42.56 9.84
N GLY A 356 12.82 41.77 9.38
CA GLY A 356 14.21 41.78 9.84
C GLY A 356 14.48 41.06 11.16
N ILE A 357 13.49 40.40 11.77
CA ILE A 357 13.67 39.57 12.97
C ILE A 357 13.36 38.10 12.68
N GLY A 358 12.31 37.83 11.90
CA GLY A 358 11.89 36.48 11.52
C GLY A 358 10.40 36.23 11.69
N SER A 359 9.98 34.99 11.50
CA SER A 359 8.58 34.56 11.60
C SER A 359 8.39 33.38 12.54
N ARG A 360 7.17 33.21 13.02
CA ARG A 360 6.74 32.12 13.89
C ARG A 360 5.36 31.66 13.44
N PHE A 361 5.29 30.44 12.92
CA PHE A 361 4.04 29.78 12.54
C PHE A 361 3.64 28.81 13.65
N THR A 362 2.47 29.00 14.24
CA THR A 362 1.96 28.14 15.32
C THR A 362 0.68 27.47 14.89
N PHE A 363 0.57 26.15 15.05
CA PHE A 363 -0.63 25.39 14.75
C PHE A 363 -0.98 24.40 15.86
N THR A 364 -2.26 24.04 16.03
CA THR A 364 -2.68 23.04 17.00
C THR A 364 -3.11 21.71 16.40
N LEU A 365 -2.98 20.65 17.19
CA LEU A 365 -3.52 19.32 16.94
C LEU A 365 -4.25 18.78 18.19
N PRO A 366 -5.32 17.98 18.05
CA PRO A 366 -5.97 17.31 19.16
C PRO A 366 -5.10 16.21 19.76
N LEU A 367 -5.24 15.96 21.06
CA LEU A 367 -4.58 14.83 21.73
C LEU A 367 -5.22 13.48 21.36
N SER A 368 -4.40 12.42 21.33
CA SER A 368 -4.89 11.06 21.17
C SER A 368 -5.52 10.53 22.46
N PRO A 369 -6.73 9.93 22.41
CA PRO A 369 -7.36 9.26 23.54
C PRO A 369 -6.52 8.13 24.15
N GLU A 370 -5.63 7.49 23.37
CA GLU A 370 -4.82 6.36 23.84
C GLU A 370 -3.79 6.76 24.90
N THR A 371 -3.44 8.05 24.98
CA THR A 371 -2.52 8.58 26.00
C THR A 371 -3.09 8.53 27.43
N ILE A 372 -4.36 8.18 27.61
CA ILE A 372 -5.05 8.20 28.90
C ILE A 372 -4.82 6.92 29.74
N HIS A 373 -4.25 5.84 29.16
CA HIS A 373 -4.10 4.54 29.83
C HIS A 373 -2.65 3.97 29.84
N ALA A 374 -1.64 4.82 29.96
CA ALA A 374 -0.24 4.41 30.13
C ALA A 374 0.28 4.63 31.58
N SER A 375 -0.43 4.10 32.58
CA SER A 375 0.01 4.16 34.00
C SER A 375 -0.62 3.07 34.89
N GLU A 376 -0.33 1.80 34.61
CA GLU A 376 -0.37 0.77 35.64
C GLU A 376 0.58 -0.40 35.28
N PRO A 377 1.60 -0.72 36.11
CA PRO A 377 2.39 -1.93 35.91
C PRO A 377 1.57 -3.14 36.35
N THR A 378 1.32 -4.08 35.45
CA THR A 378 0.62 -5.33 35.74
C THR A 378 1.47 -6.23 36.65
N ILE A 379 1.32 -6.04 37.95
CA ILE A 379 1.79 -6.97 38.98
C ILE A 379 0.85 -8.18 38.96
N ASP A 380 1.14 -9.15 38.10
CA ASP A 380 0.57 -10.49 38.28
C ASP A 380 1.27 -11.18 39.46
N ARG A 381 0.48 -11.72 40.38
CA ARG A 381 0.96 -12.33 41.62
C ARG A 381 0.19 -13.61 41.92
N SER A 382 0.97 -14.71 41.90
CA SER A 382 0.89 -15.90 42.78
C SER A 382 0.40 -17.20 42.10
N PRO A 383 0.68 -18.38 42.69
CA PRO A 383 2.02 -18.87 43.10
C PRO A 383 2.23 -20.39 42.85
N LEU A 384 3.48 -20.87 42.96
CA LEU A 384 3.95 -22.22 43.45
C LEU A 384 5.41 -22.40 42.97
N ALA A 385 6.44 -22.34 43.83
CA ALA A 385 7.05 -23.47 44.57
C ALA A 385 7.45 -24.66 43.65
N THR A 386 8.71 -25.09 43.49
CA THR A 386 10.00 -24.84 44.18
C THR A 386 11.14 -24.70 43.12
N THR A 387 12.48 -24.65 43.35
CA THR A 387 13.36 -25.08 44.47
C THR A 387 14.73 -24.35 44.48
N ASN A 388 15.40 -24.40 45.64
CA ASN A 388 16.77 -23.99 45.98
C ASN A 388 17.91 -24.18 44.93
N SER A 389 18.81 -23.19 44.83
CA SER A 389 20.27 -23.41 44.85
C SER A 389 21.11 -22.19 45.30
N ILE A 390 22.28 -22.48 45.87
CA ILE A 390 23.12 -21.68 46.80
C ILE A 390 24.60 -21.84 46.34
N GLN A 391 25.50 -20.84 46.32
CA GLN A 391 25.50 -19.42 46.73
C GLN A 391 26.49 -18.63 45.81
N PRO A 392 26.78 -17.33 46.04
CA PRO A 392 28.06 -17.03 46.72
C PRO A 392 28.06 -15.85 47.70
N THR A 393 28.89 -15.96 48.73
CA THR A 393 29.09 -15.00 49.82
C THR A 393 30.33 -14.10 49.65
N ASP A 394 30.22 -12.89 50.21
CA ASP A 394 31.25 -12.09 50.90
C ASP A 394 32.65 -11.88 50.30
N ARG A 395 32.95 -10.62 49.94
CA ARG A 395 33.81 -9.66 50.70
C ARG A 395 34.05 -8.40 49.86
N ALA A 396 33.57 -7.23 50.29
CA ALA A 396 34.29 -6.21 51.06
C ALA A 396 35.49 -5.60 50.29
N ASP A 397 35.63 -4.27 50.12
CA ASP A 397 35.14 -3.18 50.97
C ASP A 397 35.18 -1.78 50.28
N ARG A 398 34.44 -0.81 50.87
CA ARG A 398 34.66 0.68 50.83
C ARG A 398 34.29 1.57 49.62
N ASN A 399 33.27 2.40 49.90
CA ASN A 399 33.22 3.88 49.85
C ASN A 399 33.26 4.68 48.53
N ILE A 400 32.19 5.50 48.36
CA ILE A 400 32.19 6.96 48.03
C ILE A 400 32.73 7.35 46.64
N LEU A 401 32.13 8.19 45.79
CA LEU A 401 30.85 8.89 45.58
C LEU A 401 31.15 9.78 44.33
N THR A 402 30.13 10.19 43.55
CA THR A 402 30.08 11.42 42.73
C THR A 402 31.18 11.77 41.68
N ALA A 403 30.67 11.99 40.46
CA ALA A 403 30.93 13.15 39.59
C ALA A 403 32.22 13.27 38.73
N ALA A 404 31.97 13.13 37.42
CA ALA A 404 32.34 14.06 36.34
C ALA A 404 33.70 13.95 35.61
N VAL A 405 33.65 14.47 34.36
CA VAL A 405 34.72 14.97 33.48
C VAL A 405 35.27 14.00 32.40
N ASN A 406 35.13 14.48 31.14
CA ASN A 406 35.86 14.21 29.89
C ASN A 406 36.13 12.77 29.40
N LEU A 407 35.68 12.51 28.17
CA LEU A 407 36.26 11.50 27.27
C LEU A 407 37.41 12.12 26.45
N PRO A 408 38.66 11.63 26.55
CA PRO A 408 39.77 12.08 25.72
C PRO A 408 39.89 11.28 24.40
N GLN A 409 40.53 11.89 23.40
CA GLN A 409 40.88 11.24 22.14
C GLN A 409 41.94 10.14 22.32
N PRO A 410 41.96 9.10 21.47
CA PRO A 410 43.05 8.15 21.42
C PRO A 410 44.20 8.69 20.57
N THR A 411 45.29 9.13 21.21
CA THR A 411 46.61 9.29 20.56
C THR A 411 47.57 8.25 21.14
N ALA A 412 48.03 7.32 20.31
CA ALA A 412 49.10 6.40 20.65
C ALA A 412 50.23 6.52 19.63
N ILE A 413 51.45 6.77 20.12
CA ILE A 413 52.63 7.10 19.33
C ILE A 413 53.33 5.81 18.89
N VAL A 414 53.52 5.64 17.59
CA VAL A 414 54.40 4.60 17.01
C VAL A 414 55.76 5.25 16.71
N PRO A 415 56.90 4.64 17.07
CA PRO A 415 58.21 5.20 16.76
C PRO A 415 58.51 5.12 15.25
N PRO A 416 59.28 6.06 14.69
CA PRO A 416 59.61 6.04 13.27
C PRO A 416 60.62 4.93 12.96
N ILE A 417 60.21 3.95 12.16
CA ILE A 417 61.14 2.99 11.54
C ILE A 417 61.32 3.37 10.07
N ASP A 418 62.57 3.69 9.75
CA ASP A 418 63.03 4.14 8.44
C ASP A 418 62.83 3.06 7.36
N ARG A 419 62.20 3.42 6.24
CA ARG A 419 61.97 2.54 5.07
C ARG A 419 62.87 2.92 3.88
N THR A 420 64.18 3.07 4.11
CA THR A 420 65.15 3.34 3.03
C THR A 420 66.36 2.39 2.98
N ALA A 421 66.33 1.25 3.69
CA ALA A 421 67.38 0.24 3.62
C ALA A 421 66.86 -1.21 3.55
N LEU A 422 67.67 -2.10 2.97
CA LEU A 422 67.43 -3.53 2.76
C LEU A 422 66.31 -3.92 1.77
N ALA A 423 66.47 -3.45 0.54
CA ALA A 423 66.35 -4.39 -0.58
C ALA A 423 67.50 -5.43 -0.51
N SER A 424 67.26 -6.62 -1.07
CA SER A 424 68.16 -7.78 -1.22
C SER A 424 68.26 -8.80 -0.06
N GLN A 425 68.33 -10.08 -0.48
CA GLN A 425 68.69 -11.30 0.29
C GLN A 425 67.61 -12.09 1.07
N ILE A 426 66.59 -12.61 0.37
CA ILE A 426 66.17 -14.04 0.50
C ILE A 426 65.89 -14.58 -0.92
N PRO A 427 66.42 -15.76 -1.35
CA PRO A 427 66.15 -16.30 -2.68
C PRO A 427 64.73 -16.87 -2.81
N LEU A 428 64.05 -16.54 -3.90
CA LEU A 428 62.80 -17.18 -4.33
C LEU A 428 63.08 -18.60 -4.87
N PRO A 429 62.32 -19.64 -4.46
CA PRO A 429 62.20 -20.84 -5.27
C PRO A 429 61.42 -20.49 -6.54
N GLN A 430 61.93 -20.86 -7.72
CA GLN A 430 61.19 -20.65 -8.97
C GLN A 430 59.98 -21.59 -9.06
N PRO A 431 58.84 -21.16 -9.64
CA PRO A 431 57.73 -22.06 -9.91
C PRO A 431 58.11 -23.03 -11.01
N THR A 432 58.24 -24.32 -10.68
CA THR A 432 58.21 -25.39 -11.68
C THR A 432 56.81 -25.42 -12.28
N ALA A 433 56.70 -25.17 -13.59
CA ALA A 433 55.42 -25.30 -14.30
C ALA A 433 54.91 -26.74 -14.26
N ILE A 434 53.59 -26.94 -14.13
CA ILE A 434 52.74 -27.92 -14.84
C ILE A 434 51.35 -28.01 -14.14
N LEU A 435 50.30 -28.08 -14.96
CA LEU A 435 48.84 -28.13 -14.68
C LEU A 435 48.16 -26.80 -14.24
N PRO A 436 47.05 -26.40 -14.90
CA PRO A 436 46.23 -25.28 -14.45
C PRO A 436 45.38 -25.70 -13.26
N ALA A 437 45.49 -24.96 -12.15
CA ALA A 437 44.44 -24.95 -11.15
C ALA A 437 43.28 -24.12 -11.71
N THR A 438 42.17 -24.76 -12.07
CA THR A 438 40.94 -24.06 -12.43
C THR A 438 40.42 -23.30 -11.23
N ASP A 439 40.04 -22.04 -11.45
CA ASP A 439 39.72 -21.09 -10.39
C ASP A 439 38.48 -21.49 -9.59
N LEU A 440 38.59 -21.50 -8.25
CA LEU A 440 37.44 -21.49 -7.34
C LEU A 440 36.83 -20.08 -7.20
N THR A 441 36.95 -19.25 -8.24
CA THR A 441 36.39 -17.89 -8.33
C THR A 441 35.53 -17.70 -9.59
N GLU A 442 35.01 -18.77 -10.18
CA GLU A 442 33.94 -18.70 -11.18
C GLU A 442 32.55 -18.63 -10.51
N PHE A 443 32.25 -17.47 -9.91
CA PHE A 443 30.91 -16.92 -10.14
C PHE A 443 30.91 -16.48 -11.60
N GLU A 444 30.48 -17.38 -12.50
CA GLU A 444 30.22 -17.03 -13.89
C GLU A 444 29.36 -15.76 -13.93
N ALA A 445 29.64 -14.86 -14.88
CA ALA A 445 28.83 -13.67 -15.11
C ALA A 445 27.46 -14.08 -15.72
N GLN A 446 26.58 -14.66 -14.90
CA GLN A 446 25.23 -15.04 -15.30
C GLN A 446 24.42 -13.78 -15.61
N ASN A 447 24.14 -13.61 -16.89
CA ASN A 447 23.44 -12.47 -17.44
C ASN A 447 21.93 -12.72 -17.34
N PHE A 448 21.39 -12.47 -16.15
CA PHE A 448 20.01 -12.77 -15.74
C PHE A 448 18.99 -12.14 -16.68
N LYS A 449 18.05 -12.94 -17.19
CA LYS A 449 17.00 -12.50 -18.12
C LYS A 449 15.76 -12.02 -17.37
N ILE A 450 15.45 -10.74 -17.52
CA ILE A 450 14.26 -10.12 -16.93
C ILE A 450 13.30 -9.72 -18.04
N LEU A 451 12.05 -10.15 -17.96
CA LEU A 451 10.97 -9.63 -18.78
C LEU A 451 10.34 -8.43 -18.08
N ILE A 452 10.27 -7.28 -18.74
CA ILE A 452 9.53 -6.11 -18.25
C ILE A 452 8.29 -5.87 -19.12
N VAL A 453 7.14 -5.69 -18.48
CA VAL A 453 5.84 -5.57 -19.13
C VAL A 453 5.10 -4.35 -18.60
N ASP A 454 4.85 -3.39 -19.48
CA ASP A 454 4.21 -2.11 -19.20
C ASP A 454 3.69 -1.58 -20.55
N ASP A 455 2.50 -0.98 -20.61
CA ASP A 455 1.94 -0.50 -21.88
C ASP A 455 2.50 0.87 -22.31
N ASP A 456 3.16 1.60 -21.41
CA ASP A 456 3.88 2.82 -21.74
C ASP A 456 5.36 2.54 -22.08
N PRO A 457 5.82 2.83 -23.33
CA PRO A 457 7.23 2.71 -23.70
C PRO A 457 8.18 3.58 -22.86
N ILE A 458 7.69 4.66 -22.24
CA ILE A 458 8.47 5.50 -21.32
C ILE A 458 8.79 4.74 -20.04
N ASN A 459 7.80 4.07 -19.43
CA ASN A 459 8.00 3.24 -18.25
C ASN A 459 8.96 2.08 -18.55
N LEU A 460 8.80 1.41 -19.70
CA LEU A 460 9.72 0.37 -20.16
C LEU A 460 11.16 0.90 -20.29
N GLN A 461 11.36 2.11 -20.83
CA GLN A 461 12.68 2.71 -20.93
C GLN A 461 13.27 3.05 -19.55
N VAL A 462 12.47 3.54 -18.60
CA VAL A 462 12.91 3.82 -17.22
C VAL A 462 13.33 2.54 -16.50
N LEU A 463 12.50 1.48 -16.57
CA LEU A 463 12.84 0.16 -16.02
C LEU A 463 14.12 -0.39 -16.66
N SER A 464 14.21 -0.39 -17.99
CA SER A 464 15.38 -0.88 -18.73
C SER A 464 16.65 -0.10 -18.37
N ASN A 465 16.55 1.21 -18.17
CA ASN A 465 17.63 2.07 -17.71
C ASN A 465 18.13 1.67 -16.32
N HIS A 466 17.23 1.51 -15.33
CA HIS A 466 17.61 1.12 -13.97
C HIS A 466 18.31 -0.25 -13.91
N LEU A 467 17.90 -1.19 -14.77
CA LEU A 467 18.44 -2.55 -14.82
C LEU A 467 19.76 -2.65 -15.63
N SER A 468 20.01 -1.73 -16.57
CA SER A 468 21.14 -1.79 -17.52
C SER A 468 22.54 -1.88 -16.89
N PHE A 469 22.70 -1.46 -15.62
CA PHE A 469 23.98 -1.41 -14.92
C PHE A 469 24.38 -2.71 -14.19
N GLN A 470 23.54 -3.75 -14.18
CA GLN A 470 23.64 -4.85 -13.21
C GLN A 470 23.55 -6.26 -13.85
N ASN A 471 24.26 -6.51 -14.97
CA ASN A 471 24.27 -7.84 -15.66
C ASN A 471 22.86 -8.42 -15.93
N TYR A 472 21.88 -7.55 -16.18
CA TYR A 472 20.51 -7.95 -16.51
C TYR A 472 20.28 -7.83 -18.02
N ASN A 473 19.92 -8.94 -18.65
CA ASN A 473 19.43 -8.97 -20.03
C ASN A 473 17.92 -8.68 -20.02
N VAL A 474 17.55 -7.43 -20.34
CA VAL A 474 16.17 -6.96 -20.27
C VAL A 474 15.45 -7.16 -21.60
N ILE A 475 14.32 -7.85 -21.56
CA ILE A 475 13.40 -8.02 -22.69
C ILE A 475 12.11 -7.26 -22.35
N GLN A 476 11.51 -6.62 -23.35
CA GLN A 476 10.38 -5.71 -23.16
C GLN A 476 9.12 -6.22 -23.86
N ALA A 477 7.95 -6.03 -23.25
CA ALA A 477 6.65 -6.29 -23.85
C ALA A 477 5.67 -5.15 -23.53
N LEU A 478 4.91 -4.70 -24.54
CA LEU A 478 3.99 -3.55 -24.45
C LEU A 478 2.55 -3.94 -24.01
N ASN A 479 2.33 -5.19 -23.60
CA ASN A 479 1.04 -5.74 -23.17
C ASN A 479 1.19 -7.22 -22.76
N GLY A 480 0.15 -7.75 -22.09
CA GLY A 480 0.07 -9.15 -21.68
C GLY A 480 0.12 -10.18 -22.82
N GLU A 481 -0.41 -9.88 -24.01
CA GLU A 481 -0.35 -10.79 -25.17
C GLU A 481 1.11 -11.00 -25.61
N GLN A 482 1.87 -9.91 -25.76
CA GLN A 482 3.30 -9.96 -26.10
C GLN A 482 4.14 -10.65 -25.00
N ALA A 483 3.81 -10.42 -23.73
CA ALA A 483 4.51 -11.07 -22.61
C ALA A 483 4.34 -12.60 -22.66
N LEU A 484 3.12 -13.09 -22.90
CA LEU A 484 2.85 -14.52 -23.04
C LEU A 484 3.52 -15.12 -24.29
N SER A 485 3.46 -14.44 -25.44
CA SER A 485 4.15 -14.90 -26.65
C SER A 485 5.68 -14.92 -26.50
N ALA A 486 6.28 -14.03 -25.71
CA ALA A 486 7.72 -14.09 -25.39
C ALA A 486 8.08 -15.37 -24.62
N LEU A 487 7.21 -15.79 -23.69
CA LEU A 487 7.39 -17.02 -22.89
C LEU A 487 7.07 -18.31 -23.64
N GLU A 488 6.30 -18.23 -24.73
CA GLU A 488 6.11 -19.34 -25.67
C GLU A 488 7.33 -19.57 -26.57
N SER A 489 8.20 -18.56 -26.77
CA SER A 489 9.35 -18.61 -27.68
C SER A 489 10.59 -19.38 -27.17
N GLU A 490 10.40 -20.32 -26.24
CA GLU A 490 11.45 -21.11 -25.55
C GLU A 490 12.54 -20.28 -24.84
N GLN A 491 12.28 -19.00 -24.54
CA GLN A 491 13.18 -18.18 -23.73
C GLN A 491 12.94 -18.39 -22.23
N HIS A 492 13.96 -18.87 -21.52
CA HIS A 492 13.99 -18.85 -20.05
C HIS A 492 14.11 -17.42 -19.52
N PHE A 493 13.36 -17.11 -18.48
CA PHE A 493 13.41 -15.84 -17.74
C PHE A 493 13.61 -16.14 -16.25
N ASP A 494 14.43 -15.33 -15.59
CA ASP A 494 14.75 -15.47 -14.16
C ASP A 494 13.80 -14.63 -13.28
N LEU A 495 13.14 -13.62 -13.85
CA LEU A 495 12.15 -12.77 -13.18
C LEU A 495 11.26 -12.03 -14.20
N ILE A 496 10.02 -11.74 -13.84
CA ILE A 496 9.10 -10.87 -14.59
C ILE A 496 8.71 -9.66 -13.74
N ILE A 497 8.79 -8.46 -14.32
CA ILE A 497 8.24 -7.21 -13.79
C ILE A 497 7.01 -6.85 -14.62
N LEU A 498 5.87 -6.63 -13.97
CA LEU A 498 4.57 -6.62 -14.64
C LEU A 498 3.67 -5.49 -14.12
N ASP A 499 3.30 -4.54 -14.97
CA ASP A 499 2.24 -3.58 -14.61
C ASP A 499 0.89 -4.29 -14.47
N ILE A 500 0.13 -3.89 -13.45
CA ILE A 500 -1.23 -4.33 -13.20
C ILE A 500 -2.20 -3.69 -14.21
N MET A 501 -2.02 -2.40 -14.53
CA MET A 501 -3.04 -1.56 -15.18
C MET A 501 -2.86 -1.45 -16.71
N MET A 502 -2.75 -2.59 -17.39
CA MET A 502 -2.60 -2.64 -18.85
C MET A 502 -3.94 -2.79 -19.62
N PRO A 503 -4.05 -2.25 -20.85
CA PRO A 503 -5.20 -2.44 -21.72
C PRO A 503 -5.31 -3.88 -22.27
N ARG A 504 -6.55 -4.29 -22.57
CA ARG A 504 -6.97 -5.64 -23.04
C ARG A 504 -6.81 -6.78 -22.03
N MET A 505 -5.69 -6.85 -21.33
CA MET A 505 -5.39 -7.89 -20.36
C MET A 505 -4.59 -7.29 -19.21
N SER A 506 -5.15 -7.34 -18.01
CA SER A 506 -4.53 -6.85 -16.79
C SER A 506 -3.31 -7.70 -16.38
N GLY A 507 -2.41 -7.12 -15.58
CA GLY A 507 -1.28 -7.87 -15.01
C GLY A 507 -1.73 -9.05 -14.14
N TYR A 508 -2.89 -8.96 -13.49
CA TYR A 508 -3.50 -10.08 -12.76
C TYR A 508 -3.84 -11.27 -13.67
N GLU A 509 -4.45 -11.02 -14.84
CA GLU A 509 -4.80 -12.07 -15.81
C GLU A 509 -3.56 -12.70 -16.47
N VAL A 510 -2.53 -11.89 -16.72
CA VAL A 510 -1.22 -12.40 -17.17
C VAL A 510 -0.65 -13.31 -16.09
N CYS A 511 -0.54 -12.85 -14.84
CA CYS A 511 0.02 -13.62 -13.74
C CYS A 511 -0.74 -14.93 -13.49
N ALA A 512 -2.07 -14.92 -13.53
CA ALA A 512 -2.88 -16.13 -13.42
C ALA A 512 -2.52 -17.17 -14.48
N LYS A 513 -2.41 -16.76 -15.76
CA LYS A 513 -1.99 -17.64 -16.87
C LYS A 513 -0.54 -18.14 -16.72
N LEU A 514 0.36 -17.31 -16.18
CA LEU A 514 1.72 -17.75 -15.88
C LEU A 514 1.73 -18.89 -14.86
N ARG A 515 0.86 -18.83 -13.85
CA ARG A 515 0.77 -19.84 -12.77
C ARG A 515 0.14 -21.16 -13.22
N GLU A 516 -0.53 -21.22 -14.37
CA GLU A 516 -0.94 -22.48 -14.99
C GLU A 516 0.25 -23.31 -15.52
N LYS A 517 1.41 -22.66 -15.78
CA LYS A 517 2.60 -23.29 -16.40
C LYS A 517 3.86 -23.23 -15.53
N TYR A 518 4.06 -22.15 -14.77
CA TYR A 518 5.27 -21.90 -13.98
C TYR A 518 4.94 -21.60 -12.52
N PRO A 519 5.37 -22.43 -11.56
CA PRO A 519 5.18 -22.17 -10.13
C PRO A 519 5.94 -20.91 -9.70
N ALA A 520 5.45 -20.26 -8.64
CA ALA A 520 5.98 -18.98 -8.18
C ALA A 520 7.44 -19.04 -7.70
N TYR A 521 7.93 -20.21 -7.29
CA TYR A 521 9.32 -20.40 -6.88
C TYR A 521 10.29 -20.57 -8.05
N GLU A 522 9.81 -20.93 -9.24
CA GLU A 522 10.61 -21.07 -10.46
C GLU A 522 10.67 -19.71 -11.18
N LEU A 523 9.49 -19.16 -11.50
CA LEU A 523 9.35 -17.89 -12.22
C LEU A 523 8.71 -16.80 -11.33
N PRO A 524 9.53 -15.99 -10.64
CA PRO A 524 9.02 -14.93 -9.78
C PRO A 524 8.43 -13.77 -10.60
N VAL A 525 7.27 -13.28 -10.16
CA VAL A 525 6.57 -12.13 -10.76
C VAL A 525 6.46 -11.01 -9.73
N VAL A 526 7.04 -9.85 -10.04
CA VAL A 526 6.94 -8.62 -9.24
C VAL A 526 5.97 -7.67 -9.94
N MET A 527 4.84 -7.35 -9.30
CA MET A 527 3.85 -6.46 -9.87
C MET A 527 4.16 -4.98 -9.63
N LEU A 528 3.85 -4.11 -10.58
CA LEU A 528 3.91 -2.66 -10.42
C LEU A 528 2.50 -2.10 -10.24
N THR A 529 2.28 -1.26 -9.22
CA THR A 529 0.96 -0.67 -8.92
C THR A 529 1.04 0.84 -8.77
N ALA A 530 0.06 1.58 -9.30
CA ALA A 530 -0.10 3.02 -9.03
C ALA A 530 -0.94 3.30 -7.77
N LYS A 531 -1.41 2.26 -7.06
CA LYS A 531 -2.29 2.37 -5.89
C LYS A 531 -1.67 1.75 -4.64
N ASN A 532 -1.69 2.50 -3.55
CA ASN A 532 -1.25 2.05 -2.22
C ASN A 532 -2.41 1.45 -1.38
N GLN A 533 -3.48 0.95 -2.02
CA GLN A 533 -4.63 0.38 -1.31
C GLN A 533 -4.40 -1.10 -0.99
N VAL A 534 -4.60 -1.47 0.28
CA VAL A 534 -4.39 -2.85 0.79
C VAL A 534 -5.19 -3.89 -0.01
N SER A 535 -6.34 -3.52 -0.58
CA SER A 535 -7.15 -4.36 -1.47
C SER A 535 -6.43 -4.79 -2.75
N ASP A 536 -5.66 -3.90 -3.38
CA ASP A 536 -4.92 -4.22 -4.61
C ASP A 536 -3.75 -5.16 -4.31
N LEU A 537 -3.15 -5.02 -3.12
CA LEU A 537 -2.08 -5.91 -2.63
C LEU A 537 -2.60 -7.33 -2.41
N ILE A 538 -3.74 -7.47 -1.74
CA ILE A 538 -4.39 -8.76 -1.50
C ILE A 538 -4.76 -9.43 -2.83
N ALA A 539 -5.25 -8.67 -3.81
CA ALA A 539 -5.56 -9.20 -5.14
C ALA A 539 -4.31 -9.75 -5.84
N GLY A 540 -3.19 -9.00 -5.85
CA GLY A 540 -1.93 -9.44 -6.49
C GLY A 540 -1.43 -10.80 -5.99
N PHE A 541 -1.43 -11.02 -4.67
CA PHE A 541 -1.04 -12.31 -4.09
C PHE A 541 -2.04 -13.43 -4.40
N GLN A 542 -3.35 -13.14 -4.47
CA GLN A 542 -4.37 -14.14 -4.87
C GLN A 542 -4.19 -14.64 -6.31
N PHE A 543 -3.65 -13.80 -7.20
CA PHE A 543 -3.28 -14.19 -8.58
C PHE A 543 -1.85 -14.76 -8.70
N GLY A 544 -1.16 -14.99 -7.57
CA GLY A 544 0.13 -15.66 -7.52
C GLY A 544 1.36 -14.77 -7.79
N ALA A 545 1.25 -13.45 -7.62
CA ALA A 545 2.43 -12.58 -7.60
C ALA A 545 3.34 -12.93 -6.41
N ASN A 546 4.65 -12.76 -6.58
CA ASN A 546 5.63 -12.97 -5.51
C ASN A 546 5.79 -11.73 -4.63
N ASP A 547 5.57 -10.55 -5.20
CA ASP A 547 5.80 -9.25 -4.59
C ASP A 547 5.12 -8.14 -5.40
N TYR A 548 5.07 -6.94 -4.86
CA TYR A 548 4.59 -5.75 -5.53
C TYR A 548 5.49 -4.55 -5.23
N LEU A 549 5.43 -3.55 -6.09
CA LEU A 549 6.16 -2.30 -5.96
C LEU A 549 5.29 -1.12 -6.41
N THR A 550 5.19 -0.11 -5.56
CA THR A 550 4.34 1.08 -5.80
C THR A 550 5.06 2.08 -6.70
N LYS A 551 4.41 2.53 -7.78
CA LYS A 551 4.85 3.62 -8.64
C LYS A 551 4.50 4.97 -7.98
N PRO A 552 5.42 5.94 -7.85
CA PRO A 552 6.84 5.88 -8.23
C PRO A 552 7.68 5.10 -7.21
N PHE A 553 8.65 4.33 -7.70
CA PHE A 553 9.57 3.52 -6.90
C PHE A 553 11.00 4.03 -6.97
N SER A 554 11.81 3.73 -5.96
CA SER A 554 13.25 4.03 -5.99
C SER A 554 14.04 2.94 -6.71
N LYS A 555 15.16 3.32 -7.34
CA LYS A 555 16.08 2.41 -8.03
C LYS A 555 16.61 1.30 -7.11
N ASP A 556 17.03 1.67 -5.90
CA ASP A 556 17.64 0.74 -4.96
C ASP A 556 16.61 -0.26 -4.40
N GLU A 557 15.39 0.18 -4.17
CA GLU A 557 14.27 -0.67 -3.75
C GLU A 557 13.90 -1.70 -4.83
N LEU A 558 13.77 -1.26 -6.09
CA LEU A 558 13.53 -2.13 -7.24
C LEU A 558 14.64 -3.19 -7.37
N LEU A 559 15.91 -2.76 -7.38
CA LEU A 559 17.06 -3.66 -7.51
C LEU A 559 17.18 -4.62 -6.34
N THR A 560 16.84 -4.19 -5.12
CA THR A 560 16.88 -5.05 -3.92
C THR A 560 15.81 -6.14 -3.98
N ARG A 561 14.57 -5.81 -4.36
CA ARG A 561 13.52 -6.82 -4.58
C ARG A 561 13.92 -7.83 -5.66
N ILE A 562 14.39 -7.35 -6.82
CA ILE A 562 14.82 -8.21 -7.93
C ILE A 562 15.91 -9.19 -7.49
N LYS A 563 16.96 -8.70 -6.81
CA LYS A 563 18.04 -9.54 -6.29
C LYS A 563 17.54 -10.58 -5.28
N SER A 564 16.64 -10.21 -4.37
CA SER A 564 16.05 -11.15 -3.42
C SER A 564 15.28 -12.27 -4.10
N HIS A 565 14.41 -11.94 -5.06
CA HIS A 565 13.59 -12.95 -5.75
C HIS A 565 14.39 -13.84 -6.70
N ILE A 566 15.38 -13.27 -7.41
CA ILE A 566 16.31 -14.07 -8.23
C ILE A 566 17.13 -15.02 -7.36
N ASN A 567 17.72 -14.53 -6.25
CA ASN A 567 18.46 -15.39 -5.33
C ASN A 567 17.58 -16.50 -4.73
N LEU A 568 16.31 -16.20 -4.43
CA LEU A 568 15.36 -17.19 -3.90
C LEU A 568 14.99 -18.24 -4.97
N SER A 569 14.70 -17.83 -6.21
CA SER A 569 14.47 -18.76 -7.33
C SER A 569 15.70 -19.65 -7.60
N GLN A 570 16.90 -19.06 -7.69
CA GLN A 570 18.15 -19.82 -7.84
C GLN A 570 18.39 -20.80 -6.68
N THR A 571 18.10 -20.39 -5.44
CA THR A 571 18.22 -21.25 -4.26
C THR A 571 17.25 -22.43 -4.33
N ASN A 572 15.98 -22.19 -4.70
CA ASN A 572 14.99 -23.24 -4.87
C ASN A 572 15.35 -24.19 -6.02
N HIS A 573 15.80 -23.67 -7.18
CA HIS A 573 16.31 -24.48 -8.28
C HIS A 573 17.54 -25.31 -7.85
N ALA A 574 18.44 -24.76 -7.03
CA ALA A 574 19.58 -25.49 -6.49
C ALA A 574 19.13 -26.64 -5.58
N TYR A 575 18.15 -26.44 -4.71
CA TYR A 575 17.55 -27.50 -3.90
C TYR A 575 16.81 -28.56 -4.75
N GLY A 576 16.14 -28.15 -5.83
CA GLY A 576 15.50 -29.05 -6.80
C GLY A 576 16.45 -30.05 -7.47
N ARG A 577 17.77 -29.76 -7.52
CA ARG A 577 18.79 -30.72 -7.97
C ARG A 577 18.98 -31.90 -7.01
N PHE A 578 18.62 -31.74 -5.74
CA PHE A 578 18.69 -32.77 -4.70
C PHE A 578 17.32 -33.41 -4.40
N PHE A 579 16.23 -32.68 -4.60
CA PHE A 579 14.85 -33.14 -4.50
C PHE A 579 14.08 -32.76 -5.78
N PRO A 580 14.06 -33.60 -6.82
CA PRO A 580 13.48 -33.24 -8.12
C PRO A 580 11.96 -33.05 -8.04
N ASP A 581 11.39 -32.12 -8.80
CA ASP A 581 9.96 -31.77 -8.73
C ASP A 581 9.03 -32.97 -8.94
N SER A 582 9.39 -33.89 -9.84
CA SER A 582 8.68 -35.18 -10.03
C SER A 582 8.52 -36.03 -8.76
N PHE A 583 9.37 -35.83 -7.75
CA PHE A 583 9.27 -36.45 -6.43
C PHE A 583 8.35 -35.65 -5.49
N LEU A 584 8.32 -34.32 -5.59
CA LEU A 584 7.34 -33.47 -4.90
C LEU A 584 5.92 -33.75 -5.41
N GLU A 585 5.71 -33.75 -6.74
CA GLU A 585 4.46 -34.17 -7.39
C GLU A 585 4.03 -35.56 -6.92
N PHE A 586 4.98 -36.51 -6.90
CA PHE A 586 4.73 -37.87 -6.47
C PHE A 586 4.31 -37.95 -4.99
N LEU A 587 4.92 -37.15 -4.10
CA LEU A 587 4.51 -36.99 -2.70
C LEU A 587 3.27 -36.11 -2.52
N LYS A 588 2.74 -35.51 -3.59
CA LYS A 588 1.64 -34.54 -3.61
C LYS A 588 1.94 -33.31 -2.75
N LYS A 589 3.10 -32.70 -2.99
CA LYS A 589 3.59 -31.48 -2.34
C LYS A 589 3.83 -30.40 -3.38
N GLU A 590 3.44 -29.17 -3.05
CA GLU A 590 3.62 -28.00 -3.91
C GLU A 590 4.98 -27.32 -3.68
N SER A 591 5.56 -27.47 -2.49
CA SER A 591 6.90 -26.97 -2.19
C SER A 591 7.74 -27.96 -1.36
N ILE A 592 9.06 -27.81 -1.43
CA ILE A 592 10.01 -28.53 -0.60
C ILE A 592 9.84 -28.21 0.90
N VAL A 593 9.31 -27.03 1.26
CA VAL A 593 9.04 -26.68 2.67
C VAL A 593 7.89 -27.50 3.28
N ASP A 594 7.01 -28.06 2.46
CA ASP A 594 5.91 -28.92 2.90
C ASP A 594 6.36 -30.37 3.16
N VAL A 595 7.60 -30.71 2.78
CA VAL A 595 8.18 -32.05 2.85
C VAL A 595 8.70 -32.31 4.26
N ASN A 596 7.96 -33.12 5.00
CA ASN A 596 8.29 -33.47 6.38
C ASN A 596 8.73 -34.93 6.52
N LEU A 597 9.50 -35.24 7.56
CA LEU A 597 9.92 -36.60 7.89
C LEU A 597 8.71 -37.55 7.97
N GLY A 598 8.80 -38.72 7.33
CA GLY A 598 7.70 -39.67 7.25
C GLY A 598 6.61 -39.34 6.22
N ASN A 599 6.72 -38.25 5.46
CA ASN A 599 5.87 -38.04 4.27
C ASN A 599 6.14 -39.14 3.25
N HIS A 600 5.11 -39.84 2.81
CA HIS A 600 5.24 -41.01 1.94
C HIS A 600 4.01 -41.22 1.07
N VAL A 601 4.20 -41.97 -0.01
CA VAL A 601 3.11 -42.51 -0.83
C VAL A 601 3.27 -44.02 -0.94
N SER A 602 2.21 -44.73 -0.55
CA SER A 602 2.09 -46.18 -0.66
C SER A 602 1.21 -46.53 -1.85
N LYS A 603 1.78 -47.19 -2.87
CA LYS A 603 1.03 -47.69 -4.02
C LYS A 603 1.73 -48.85 -4.71
N GLU A 604 1.03 -49.48 -5.66
CA GLU A 604 1.64 -50.44 -6.56
C GLU A 604 2.45 -49.70 -7.64
N MET A 605 3.73 -50.04 -7.77
CA MET A 605 4.67 -49.41 -8.71
C MET A 605 5.88 -50.32 -8.96
N ALA A 606 6.76 -49.92 -9.89
CA ALA A 606 8.04 -50.58 -10.10
C ALA A 606 9.20 -49.75 -9.53
N VAL A 607 10.19 -50.44 -8.97
CA VAL A 607 11.48 -49.87 -8.57
C VAL A 607 12.60 -50.59 -9.32
N MET A 608 13.50 -49.80 -9.88
CA MET A 608 14.71 -50.27 -10.55
C MET A 608 15.92 -49.95 -9.68
N PHE A 609 16.69 -50.98 -9.36
CA PHE A 609 18.05 -50.86 -8.83
C PHE A 609 19.04 -51.17 -9.94
N SER A 610 20.16 -50.46 -10.00
CA SER A 610 21.19 -50.73 -10.99
C SER A 610 22.56 -50.27 -10.53
N ASP A 611 23.56 -51.15 -10.66
CA ASP A 611 24.94 -51.07 -10.16
C ASP A 611 25.95 -51.33 -11.28
N ILE A 612 27.21 -50.92 -11.09
CA ILE A 612 28.31 -51.28 -12.01
C ILE A 612 28.95 -52.58 -11.52
N ARG A 613 28.92 -53.62 -12.37
CA ARG A 613 29.49 -54.92 -12.02
C ARG A 613 31.00 -54.82 -11.86
N SER A 614 31.49 -55.40 -10.76
CA SER A 614 32.91 -55.37 -10.37
C SER A 614 33.48 -53.96 -10.19
N PHE A 615 32.63 -52.97 -9.85
CA PHE A 615 33.05 -51.59 -9.66
C PHE A 615 34.19 -51.43 -8.65
N THR A 616 34.20 -52.19 -7.55
CA THR A 616 35.28 -52.16 -6.55
C THR A 616 36.65 -52.38 -7.19
N SER A 617 36.79 -53.41 -8.02
CA SER A 617 38.06 -53.72 -8.71
C SER A 617 38.43 -52.69 -9.79
N LEU A 618 37.43 -52.00 -10.38
CA LEU A 618 37.68 -50.88 -11.28
C LEU A 618 38.17 -49.64 -10.51
N SER A 619 37.50 -49.33 -9.40
CA SER A 619 37.83 -48.23 -8.50
C SER A 619 39.21 -48.39 -7.85
N GLU A 620 39.67 -49.61 -7.58
CA GLU A 620 41.03 -49.89 -7.04
C GLU A 620 42.15 -49.52 -8.03
N THR A 621 41.84 -49.37 -9.32
CA THR A 621 42.81 -48.96 -10.36
C THR A 621 42.84 -47.45 -10.63
N MET A 622 42.00 -46.67 -9.94
CA MET A 622 41.81 -45.23 -10.15
C MET A 622 42.20 -44.44 -8.91
N THR A 623 42.66 -43.20 -9.09
CA THR A 623 42.71 -42.23 -7.98
C THR A 623 41.28 -41.84 -7.53
N PRO A 624 41.11 -41.30 -6.32
CA PRO A 624 39.79 -40.84 -5.86
C PRO A 624 39.12 -39.82 -6.79
N GLN A 625 39.91 -38.94 -7.43
CA GLN A 625 39.41 -37.93 -8.38
C GLN A 625 38.93 -38.59 -9.68
N GLU A 626 39.76 -39.44 -10.30
CA GLU A 626 39.38 -40.16 -11.53
C GLU A 626 38.14 -41.04 -11.33
N ASN A 627 38.01 -41.66 -10.15
CA ASN A 627 36.83 -42.46 -9.80
C ASN A 627 35.56 -41.59 -9.66
N PHE A 628 35.68 -40.42 -8.99
CA PHE A 628 34.57 -39.46 -8.87
C PHE A 628 34.13 -38.93 -10.24
N ASP A 629 35.08 -38.55 -11.09
CA ASP A 629 34.81 -38.06 -12.45
C ASP A 629 34.21 -39.16 -13.35
N PHE A 630 34.69 -40.40 -13.22
CA PHE A 630 34.13 -41.56 -13.89
C PHE A 630 32.67 -41.82 -13.50
N VAL A 631 32.35 -41.86 -12.20
CA VAL A 631 30.98 -42.07 -11.71
C VAL A 631 30.05 -40.95 -12.20
N ASN A 632 30.48 -39.70 -12.12
CA ASN A 632 29.70 -38.56 -12.63
C ASN A 632 29.48 -38.62 -14.15
N ALA A 633 30.51 -38.99 -14.93
CA ALA A 633 30.39 -39.17 -16.38
C ALA A 633 29.42 -40.30 -16.74
N TYR A 634 29.52 -41.45 -16.06
CA TYR A 634 28.59 -42.57 -16.23
C TYR A 634 27.15 -42.17 -15.91
N LEU A 635 26.90 -41.55 -14.75
CA LEU A 635 25.57 -41.16 -14.30
C LEU A 635 24.94 -40.09 -15.21
N ARG A 636 25.76 -39.18 -15.78
CA ARG A 636 25.33 -38.20 -16.79
C ARG A 636 24.75 -38.86 -18.03
N GLU A 637 25.37 -39.93 -18.53
CA GLU A 637 24.91 -40.69 -19.69
C GLU A 637 23.62 -41.47 -19.42
N VAL A 638 23.54 -42.18 -18.29
CA VAL A 638 22.44 -43.13 -18.04
C VAL A 638 21.20 -42.53 -17.39
N SER A 639 21.33 -41.44 -16.63
CA SER A 639 20.19 -40.85 -15.89
C SER A 639 19.07 -40.30 -16.79
N PRO A 640 19.34 -39.62 -17.93
CA PRO A 640 18.29 -39.11 -18.81
C PRO A 640 17.37 -40.20 -19.35
N LYS A 641 17.92 -41.39 -19.64
CA LYS A 641 17.18 -42.55 -20.18
C LYS A 641 16.09 -43.06 -19.23
N ILE A 642 16.22 -42.80 -17.93
CA ILE A 642 15.20 -43.13 -16.93
C ILE A 642 14.04 -42.12 -16.99
N ARG A 643 14.35 -40.83 -17.10
CA ARG A 643 13.37 -39.73 -17.20
C ARG A 643 12.56 -39.79 -18.50
N GLU A 644 13.23 -40.08 -19.62
CA GLU A 644 12.60 -40.33 -20.93
C GLU A 644 11.52 -41.42 -20.88
N HIS A 645 11.62 -42.36 -19.94
CA HIS A 645 10.69 -43.48 -19.74
C HIS A 645 9.84 -43.31 -18.47
N ARG A 646 9.55 -42.07 -18.06
CA ARG A 646 8.64 -41.72 -16.96
C ARG A 646 9.05 -42.28 -15.58
N GLY A 647 10.33 -42.59 -15.41
CA GLY A 647 10.92 -42.88 -14.11
C GLY A 647 11.66 -41.66 -13.55
N PHE A 648 11.73 -41.55 -12.24
CA PHE A 648 12.60 -40.58 -11.57
C PHE A 648 13.57 -41.30 -10.62
N ILE A 649 14.74 -40.68 -10.41
CA ILE A 649 15.80 -41.23 -9.56
C ILE A 649 15.53 -40.74 -8.13
N VAL A 650 15.34 -41.68 -7.22
CA VAL A 650 15.15 -41.41 -5.79
C VAL A 650 16.49 -41.12 -5.11
N LYS A 651 17.51 -41.89 -5.48
CA LYS A 651 18.80 -41.93 -4.77
C LYS A 651 19.92 -42.45 -5.66
N TYR A 652 21.06 -41.76 -5.62
CA TYR A 652 22.34 -42.28 -6.12
C TYR A 652 23.07 -43.00 -4.98
N LEU A 653 23.75 -44.09 -5.31
CA LEU A 653 24.32 -45.09 -4.40
C LEU A 653 25.79 -45.36 -4.81
N GLY A 654 26.60 -44.31 -4.95
CA GLY A 654 27.94 -44.43 -5.52
C GLY A 654 27.89 -44.75 -7.01
N ASP A 655 28.36 -45.94 -7.40
CA ASP A 655 28.22 -46.46 -8.76
C ASP A 655 26.79 -46.91 -9.10
N GLY A 656 25.96 -47.12 -8.08
CA GLY A 656 24.57 -47.52 -8.24
C GLY A 656 23.57 -46.36 -8.30
N MET A 657 22.36 -46.66 -8.77
CA MET A 657 21.20 -45.78 -8.61
C MET A 657 19.90 -46.56 -8.37
N MET A 658 18.96 -45.87 -7.74
CA MET A 658 17.62 -46.34 -7.43
C MET A 658 16.59 -45.40 -8.06
N ALA A 659 15.69 -45.96 -8.89
CA ALA A 659 14.65 -45.21 -9.58
C ALA A 659 13.26 -45.83 -9.37
N VAL A 660 12.25 -44.98 -9.30
CA VAL A 660 10.82 -45.34 -9.19
C VAL A 660 10.13 -45.08 -10.51
N PHE A 661 9.24 -45.99 -10.90
CA PHE A 661 8.38 -45.91 -12.08
C PHE A 661 6.91 -45.97 -11.64
N PRO A 662 6.26 -44.80 -11.42
CA PRO A 662 4.93 -44.72 -10.83
C PRO A 662 3.80 -45.38 -11.63
N ASN A 663 4.02 -45.69 -12.91
CA ASN A 663 3.01 -46.21 -13.83
C ASN A 663 3.09 -47.73 -14.07
N GLY A 664 4.07 -48.41 -13.45
CA GLY A 664 4.19 -49.86 -13.46
C GLY A 664 5.46 -50.42 -14.11
N ALA A 665 5.52 -51.75 -14.22
CA ALA A 665 6.71 -52.49 -14.63
C ALA A 665 7.17 -52.20 -16.06
N ASP A 666 6.25 -51.92 -16.98
CA ASP A 666 6.56 -51.72 -18.40
C ASP A 666 7.45 -50.50 -18.66
N ASP A 667 7.19 -49.39 -17.96
CA ASP A 667 8.03 -48.18 -18.02
C ASP A 667 9.43 -48.47 -17.44
N ALA A 668 9.51 -49.23 -16.34
CA ALA A 668 10.78 -49.65 -15.73
C ALA A 668 11.61 -50.57 -16.63
N VAL A 669 10.97 -51.52 -17.32
CA VAL A 669 11.63 -52.41 -18.29
C VAL A 669 12.13 -51.63 -19.50
N ARG A 670 11.33 -50.71 -20.06
CA ARG A 670 11.76 -49.83 -21.15
C ARG A 670 12.94 -48.94 -20.75
N GLY A 671 12.86 -48.28 -19.59
CA GLY A 671 13.94 -47.45 -19.05
C GLY A 671 15.22 -48.25 -18.79
N GLY A 672 15.10 -49.47 -18.27
CA GLY A 672 16.23 -50.39 -18.08
C GLY A 672 16.90 -50.81 -19.40
N ILE A 673 16.11 -51.13 -20.43
CA ILE A 673 16.62 -51.45 -21.77
C ILE A 673 17.33 -50.23 -22.39
N ALA A 674 16.70 -49.05 -22.34
CA ALA A 674 17.27 -47.81 -22.85
C ALA A 674 18.58 -47.43 -22.13
N LYS A 675 18.64 -47.63 -20.80
CA LYS A 675 19.88 -47.52 -20.02
C LYS A 675 20.96 -48.46 -20.55
N LEU A 676 20.66 -49.76 -20.68
CA LEU A 676 21.66 -50.76 -21.13
C LEU A 676 22.18 -50.45 -22.55
N GLN A 677 21.32 -49.95 -23.44
CA GLN A 677 21.73 -49.48 -24.78
C GLN A 677 22.64 -48.24 -24.71
N GLN A 678 22.37 -47.30 -23.81
CA GLN A 678 23.26 -46.13 -23.62
C GLN A 678 24.61 -46.54 -23.01
N VAL A 679 24.65 -47.53 -22.11
CA VAL A 679 25.90 -48.11 -21.59
C VAL A 679 26.72 -48.77 -22.71
N GLN A 680 26.08 -49.43 -23.68
CA GLN A 680 26.79 -49.97 -24.84
C GLN A 680 27.44 -48.89 -25.71
N ARG A 681 26.79 -47.72 -25.87
CA ARG A 681 27.37 -46.55 -26.57
C ARG A 681 28.54 -45.95 -25.79
N TYR A 682 28.32 -45.66 -24.50
CA TYR A 682 29.36 -45.16 -23.61
C TYR A 682 30.59 -46.08 -23.56
N ASN A 683 30.40 -47.40 -23.65
CA ASN A 683 31.50 -48.36 -23.77
C ASN A 683 32.27 -48.25 -25.09
N ALA A 684 31.62 -47.92 -26.20
CA ALA A 684 32.31 -47.72 -27.48
C ALA A 684 33.23 -46.49 -27.40
N ASP A 685 32.74 -45.39 -26.82
CA ASP A 685 33.53 -44.17 -26.60
C ASP A 685 34.70 -44.44 -25.64
N ARG A 686 34.44 -45.11 -24.51
CA ARG A 686 35.49 -45.54 -23.56
C ARG A 686 36.59 -46.38 -24.21
N ILE A 687 36.23 -47.31 -25.11
CA ILE A 687 37.20 -48.14 -25.83
C ILE A 687 38.06 -47.31 -26.78
N ASN A 688 37.47 -46.31 -27.46
CA ASN A 688 38.22 -45.38 -28.31
C ASN A 688 39.23 -44.55 -27.48
N ASP A 689 38.85 -44.17 -26.26
CA ASP A 689 39.70 -43.46 -25.30
C ASP A 689 40.68 -44.38 -24.53
N GLY A 690 40.72 -45.68 -24.84
CA GLY A 690 41.66 -46.66 -24.26
C GLY A 690 41.24 -47.26 -22.91
N TYR A 691 40.05 -46.95 -22.41
CA TYR A 691 39.53 -47.49 -21.15
C TYR A 691 38.83 -48.85 -21.33
N GLN A 692 38.82 -49.65 -20.26
CA GLN A 692 38.06 -50.90 -20.22
C GLN A 692 36.55 -50.64 -20.24
N PRO A 693 35.76 -51.44 -20.98
CA PRO A 693 34.31 -51.37 -21.00
C PRO A 693 33.72 -51.87 -19.67
N ILE A 694 32.60 -51.28 -19.26
CA ILE A 694 31.90 -51.60 -18.01
C ILE A 694 30.67 -52.48 -18.28
N GLN A 695 30.28 -53.26 -17.28
CA GLN A 695 29.01 -53.99 -17.27
C GLN A 695 28.13 -53.46 -16.14
N VAL A 696 26.81 -53.53 -16.33
CA VAL A 696 25.83 -52.93 -15.42
C VAL A 696 24.79 -53.98 -15.07
N GLY A 697 24.52 -54.16 -13.77
CA GLY A 697 23.37 -54.91 -13.30
C GLY A 697 22.12 -54.03 -13.35
N VAL A 698 20.97 -54.61 -13.70
CA VAL A 698 19.66 -53.95 -13.60
C VAL A 698 18.69 -54.95 -12.98
N GLY A 699 18.17 -54.63 -11.80
CA GLY A 699 17.09 -55.37 -11.14
C GLY A 699 15.83 -54.52 -11.14
N VAL A 700 14.73 -55.05 -11.67
CA VAL A 700 13.41 -54.41 -11.61
C VAL A 700 12.51 -55.25 -10.70
N HIS A 701 11.90 -54.61 -9.72
CA HIS A 701 10.89 -55.20 -8.85
C HIS A 701 9.57 -54.43 -8.99
N PHE A 702 8.45 -55.14 -9.03
CA PHE A 702 7.12 -54.58 -9.10
C PHE A 702 6.26 -55.12 -7.94
N GLY A 703 5.42 -54.26 -7.37
CA GLY A 703 4.48 -54.61 -6.31
C GLY A 703 4.12 -53.41 -5.43
N HIS A 704 3.51 -53.67 -4.28
CA HIS A 704 3.13 -52.62 -3.34
C HIS A 704 4.36 -52.09 -2.58
N MET A 705 4.63 -50.79 -2.73
CA MET A 705 5.81 -50.13 -2.19
C MET A 705 5.44 -48.79 -1.56
N MET A 706 6.21 -48.40 -0.54
CA MET A 706 6.17 -47.10 0.10
C MET A 706 7.40 -46.31 -0.31
N VAL A 707 7.20 -45.19 -0.99
CA VAL A 707 8.26 -44.23 -1.36
C VAL A 707 8.06 -42.98 -0.52
N GLY A 708 9.10 -42.48 0.16
CA GLY A 708 8.93 -41.40 1.11
C GLY A 708 10.22 -40.83 1.70
N ILE A 709 10.05 -39.95 2.67
CA ILE A 709 11.11 -39.22 3.36
C ILE A 709 11.51 -39.94 4.64
N VAL A 710 12.78 -40.31 4.73
CA VAL A 710 13.39 -40.97 5.88
C VAL A 710 14.70 -40.27 6.29
N GLY A 711 15.14 -40.48 7.53
CA GLY A 711 16.29 -39.82 8.10
C GLY A 711 15.99 -39.29 9.50
N GLU A 712 16.57 -38.14 9.82
CA GLU A 712 16.30 -37.39 11.06
C GLU A 712 15.96 -35.92 10.74
N ALA A 713 15.68 -35.11 11.75
CA ALA A 713 15.12 -33.76 11.58
C ALA A 713 16.04 -32.79 10.82
N GLU A 714 17.36 -32.91 10.99
CA GLU A 714 18.36 -32.08 10.32
C GLU A 714 18.84 -32.70 8.98
N ARG A 715 18.55 -33.99 8.75
CA ARG A 715 18.97 -34.73 7.54
C ARG A 715 17.91 -35.70 7.05
N MET A 716 17.13 -35.24 6.10
CA MET A 716 16.10 -36.01 5.39
C MET A 716 16.60 -36.50 4.02
N GLN A 717 16.13 -37.67 3.57
CA GLN A 717 16.41 -38.23 2.25
C GLN A 717 15.19 -39.00 1.71
N GLY A 718 14.98 -38.96 0.39
CA GLY A 718 14.04 -39.85 -0.29
C GLY A 718 14.54 -41.30 -0.35
N ASP A 719 13.68 -42.26 -0.05
CA ASP A 719 13.98 -43.70 -0.17
C ASP A 719 12.71 -44.50 -0.51
N ALA A 720 12.84 -45.79 -0.85
CA ALA A 720 11.69 -46.67 -1.09
C ALA A 720 11.79 -48.05 -0.43
N PHE A 721 10.70 -48.43 0.22
CA PHE A 721 10.57 -49.66 0.97
C PHE A 721 9.51 -50.55 0.33
N ARG A 722 9.81 -51.84 0.22
CA ARG A 722 8.80 -52.83 -0.16
C ARG A 722 7.91 -53.13 1.05
N ILE A 723 6.60 -53.00 0.89
CA ILE A 723 5.66 -53.49 1.90
C ILE A 723 5.50 -54.99 1.66
N MET A 724 5.82 -55.80 2.68
CA MET A 724 5.36 -57.18 2.70
C MET A 724 3.88 -57.16 3.06
N SER A 725 3.03 -57.70 2.19
CA SER A 725 1.64 -57.98 2.54
C SER A 725 1.62 -59.02 3.66
N THR A 726 1.12 -58.62 4.83
CA THR A 726 0.70 -59.53 5.91
C THR A 726 -0.52 -60.34 5.50
#